data_AF-A0A948F4I5-F1
#
_entry.id   AF-A0A948F4I5-F1
#
_cell.length_a   1.000
_cell.length_b   1.000
_cell.length_c   1.000
_cell.angle_alpha   90.00
_cell.angle_beta   90.00
_cell.angle_gamma   90.00
#
_symmetry.space_group_name_H-M   'P 1'
#
loop_
_entity.id
_entity.type
_entity.pdbx_description
1 polymer ?
#
loop_
_entity_poly.entity_id
_entity_poly.type
_entity_poly.pdbx_seq_one_letter_code
_entity_poly.pdbx_strand_id
1 'polypeptide(L)'
;MKASRTVLLCLLPLLLSLALPGVCAGQWTNWAQVNEDGFGDTNNFSAFSMAIYSNQLYAGTWNDPNGCEVWRRDGPGVSDWTLLTNGGFGTPNNRGAHCMEVYNGRLYVGTANNAAGFQVWAYDGSSWTQVASGGLGNATNTWASSMAVHDGKLYVASWGLANVFAYDGTTWTQVNATAFGDGSNDGARSIAAYDGKVYVGVQNGNARARLYRYDGPTTNDWTLLTGGFTNGFVEVRSLATYDGKLFLGTASWIKPCEVWQYDGASFTSNYPGAAMQYDSARCMRVFGNRLYVGTGNDTGSPSGGQLWEYVATVGTWTQVNENGFDSVANKAVHSLAATDPELFAGVSNSDGEGGKVFMGTRPALIWYVATNSPVDGPGTPWSNAFHTIQGAADVATDGDLVLVTNGIYDTGSRAVVSPMTNRVVINRAITVRSVNGPDVTIIKGAKAAGGGNGNGAIRCVYLASGAVLDGFTLTNGATCSSGDGNYTHGGGVWCESDNAIISNCFITGNSAAQAGGGARKGTLFRCVLKGNVAVTSHGGGSYYGKLRNCLLTGNSAGDYGGGTAWAEAYNCTFVSNSAPYGGGAAYGSVWNCILYYNTSYNWHGSAVFFYCCTTPELSAANGNITNAPQFLDLANANYRLSPGSPCIDRGANTNLSADLDGIARPLDGNNDGTNTVDMGGYEFIHSLADSDADGLTDSNEIYSVGTDPLRSDTDGDGAGDGDEVFADTIPTNSGSYFHLTGLRRTNSFAVTFVCTNSRVYSLQAATNMVDGSWLMVDGATNVAGDIGGTMSLTDTVDSVQRSYRVGVGIP
;
A
#
# COMPACT_ATOMS: atom_id res chain seq x y z
N MET A 1 4.16 -47.37 17.00
CA MET A 1 4.34 -46.55 18.22
C MET A 1 4.01 -45.11 17.86
N LYS A 2 3.01 -44.53 18.51
CA LYS A 2 2.59 -43.12 18.30
C LYS A 2 3.64 -42.21 18.94
N ALA A 3 4.37 -41.45 18.13
CA ALA A 3 5.18 -40.33 18.60
C ALA A 3 4.57 -39.04 18.04
N SER A 4 4.08 -38.22 18.96
CA SER A 4 3.69 -36.84 18.76
C SER A 4 4.87 -36.06 18.16
N ARG A 5 4.66 -35.41 17.01
CA ARG A 5 5.56 -34.36 16.50
C ARG A 5 4.91 -33.02 16.79
N THR A 6 5.47 -32.33 17.78
CA THR A 6 5.31 -30.89 17.96
C THR A 6 5.91 -30.21 16.74
N VAL A 7 5.09 -29.53 15.96
CA VAL A 7 5.53 -28.66 14.87
C VAL A 7 6.18 -27.43 15.51
N LEU A 8 7.50 -27.34 15.42
CA LEU A 8 8.24 -26.12 15.72
C LEU A 8 8.13 -25.25 14.47
N LEU A 9 7.22 -24.28 14.47
CA LEU A 9 7.22 -23.18 13.49
C LEU A 9 8.53 -22.40 13.67
N CYS A 10 9.44 -22.49 12.71
CA CYS A 10 10.59 -21.60 12.63
C CYS A 10 10.08 -20.18 12.34
N LEU A 11 10.15 -19.33 13.36
CA LEU A 11 10.03 -17.88 13.25
C LEU A 11 11.26 -17.32 12.54
N LEU A 12 11.01 -16.53 11.49
CA LEU A 12 11.79 -15.44 10.86
C LEU A 12 13.31 -15.31 11.12
N PRO A 13 14.11 -14.90 10.11
CA PRO A 13 15.36 -14.22 10.40
C PRO A 13 15.06 -12.85 11.03
N LEU A 14 15.45 -12.74 12.30
CA LEU A 14 15.52 -11.52 13.08
C LEU A 14 16.44 -10.50 12.36
N LEU A 15 15.86 -9.45 11.78
CA LEU A 15 16.56 -8.17 11.67
C LEU A 15 16.64 -7.60 13.08
N LEU A 16 17.79 -7.79 13.72
CA LEU A 16 18.12 -7.21 15.02
C LEU A 16 18.19 -5.68 14.88
N SER A 17 17.05 -4.99 14.97
CA SER A 17 17.07 -3.55 15.21
C SER A 17 17.57 -3.34 16.63
N LEU A 18 18.84 -2.96 16.76
CA LEU A 18 19.34 -2.34 17.98
C LEU A 18 18.45 -1.12 18.27
N ALA A 19 17.53 -1.28 19.21
CA ALA A 19 16.78 -0.18 19.78
C ALA A 19 17.77 0.70 20.55
N LEU A 20 18.36 1.67 19.86
CA LEU A 20 18.93 2.84 20.51
C LEU A 20 17.78 3.54 21.25
N PRO A 21 17.95 3.89 22.54
CA PRO A 21 16.95 4.67 23.25
C PRO A 21 16.90 6.07 22.62
N GLY A 22 15.87 6.33 21.79
CA GLY A 22 15.64 7.65 21.20
C GLY A 22 15.04 7.68 19.80
N VAL A 23 15.03 6.57 19.05
CA VAL A 23 14.49 6.56 17.67
C VAL A 23 13.01 6.20 17.70
N CYS A 24 12.13 7.16 17.40
CA CYS A 24 10.70 6.91 17.30
C CYS A 24 10.42 6.06 16.05
N ALA A 25 9.58 5.03 16.18
CA ALA A 25 9.15 4.20 15.06
C ALA A 25 8.40 5.04 14.01
N GLY A 26 8.79 4.94 12.73
CA GLY A 26 8.12 5.62 11.62
C GLY A 26 8.67 6.98 11.21
N GLN A 27 9.96 7.25 11.43
CA GLN A 27 10.64 8.42 10.84
C GLN A 27 10.73 8.30 9.32
N TRP A 28 10.59 9.42 8.63
CA TRP A 28 10.86 9.52 7.20
C TRP A 28 12.36 9.34 6.97
N THR A 29 12.71 8.32 6.19
CA THR A 29 14.08 8.01 5.82
C THR A 29 14.30 8.24 4.33
N ASN A 30 15.56 8.30 3.90
CA ASN A 30 15.93 8.39 2.48
C ASN A 30 15.39 9.64 1.78
N TRP A 31 15.57 10.82 2.38
CA TRP A 31 15.32 12.09 1.69
C TRP A 31 16.18 12.18 0.43
N ALA A 32 15.54 12.20 -0.73
CA ALA A 32 16.20 12.30 -2.02
C ALA A 32 15.65 13.49 -2.80
N GLN A 33 16.52 14.20 -3.51
CA GLN A 33 16.09 15.21 -4.46
C GLN A 33 15.37 14.53 -5.64
N VAL A 34 14.21 15.06 -6.02
CA VAL A 34 13.33 14.48 -7.06
C VAL A 34 13.09 15.41 -8.24
N ASN A 35 13.81 16.52 -8.35
CA ASN A 35 13.83 17.39 -9.53
C ASN A 35 15.28 17.68 -9.94
N GLU A 36 15.52 18.05 -11.20
CA GLU A 36 16.75 18.76 -11.56
C GLU A 36 16.82 20.11 -10.84
N ASP A 37 18.01 20.62 -10.57
CA ASP A 37 18.18 21.90 -9.86
C ASP A 37 17.43 23.03 -10.59
N GLY A 38 16.55 23.74 -9.88
CA GLY A 38 15.72 24.78 -10.47
C GLY A 38 14.76 24.27 -11.57
N PHE A 39 14.50 22.97 -11.65
CA PHE A 39 13.78 22.34 -12.78
C PHE A 39 14.46 22.62 -14.13
N GLY A 40 15.80 22.72 -14.13
CA GLY A 40 16.60 23.02 -15.33
C GLY A 40 16.82 24.51 -15.60
N ASP A 41 16.17 25.42 -14.86
CA ASP A 41 16.45 26.86 -14.87
C ASP A 41 16.91 27.33 -13.48
N THR A 42 18.18 27.69 -13.34
CA THR A 42 18.75 28.13 -12.05
C THR A 42 18.15 29.43 -11.52
N ASN A 43 17.43 30.20 -12.35
CA ASN A 43 16.68 31.38 -11.90
C ASN A 43 15.43 31.00 -11.09
N ASN A 44 14.94 29.76 -11.19
CA ASN A 44 13.92 29.22 -10.31
C ASN A 44 14.53 28.92 -8.94
N PHE A 45 14.84 29.94 -8.14
CA PHE A 45 15.63 29.76 -6.91
C PHE A 45 14.90 29.05 -5.75
N SER A 46 13.60 28.77 -5.89
CA SER A 46 12.81 28.07 -4.89
C SER A 46 11.68 27.26 -5.51
N ALA A 47 11.47 26.04 -5.01
CA ALA A 47 10.20 25.33 -5.11
C ALA A 47 9.25 25.88 -4.02
N PHE A 48 8.59 26.98 -4.33
CA PHE A 48 8.00 27.88 -3.35
C PHE A 48 6.63 27.41 -2.85
N SER A 49 5.82 26.84 -3.73
CA SER A 49 4.50 26.29 -3.38
C SER A 49 4.34 24.90 -3.98
N MET A 50 3.59 24.04 -3.30
CA MET A 50 3.26 22.71 -3.80
C MET A 50 1.84 22.32 -3.40
N ALA A 51 1.18 21.54 -4.25
CA ALA A 51 -0.12 20.95 -3.98
C ALA A 51 -0.27 19.60 -4.66
N ILE A 52 -1.13 18.75 -4.11
CA ILE A 52 -1.58 17.53 -4.79
C ILE A 52 -2.91 17.84 -5.48
N TYR A 53 -2.97 17.60 -6.78
CA TYR A 53 -4.17 17.74 -7.58
C TYR A 53 -4.30 16.51 -8.47
N SER A 54 -5.49 15.88 -8.47
CA SER A 54 -5.74 14.63 -9.21
C SER A 54 -4.69 13.53 -8.97
N ASN A 55 -4.26 13.38 -7.71
CA ASN A 55 -3.25 12.41 -7.26
C ASN A 55 -1.84 12.61 -7.85
N GLN A 56 -1.53 13.81 -8.36
CA GLN A 56 -0.20 14.18 -8.84
C GLN A 56 0.34 15.39 -8.07
N LEU A 57 1.67 15.45 -7.93
CA LEU A 57 2.36 16.58 -7.32
C LEU A 57 2.55 17.72 -8.33
N TYR A 58 2.17 18.92 -7.91
CA TYR A 58 2.42 20.16 -8.62
C TYR A 58 3.34 21.05 -7.78
N ALA A 59 4.30 21.69 -8.43
CA ALA A 59 5.27 22.59 -7.82
C ALA A 59 5.30 23.94 -8.54
N GLY A 60 5.22 25.03 -7.78
CA GLY A 60 5.35 26.40 -8.26
C GLY A 60 6.71 26.97 -7.90
N THR A 61 7.33 27.70 -8.84
CA THR A 61 8.66 28.28 -8.63
C THR A 61 8.60 29.75 -8.25
N TRP A 62 9.72 30.26 -7.72
CA TRP A 62 10.02 31.69 -7.73
C TRP A 62 11.17 31.98 -8.68
N ASN A 63 10.94 32.90 -9.62
CA ASN A 63 11.87 33.33 -10.65
C ASN A 63 11.73 34.84 -10.86
N ASP A 64 12.70 35.60 -10.35
CA ASP A 64 12.69 37.07 -10.43
C ASP A 64 12.89 37.64 -11.84
N PRO A 65 13.80 37.10 -12.68
CA PRO A 65 14.06 37.65 -14.01
C PRO A 65 12.94 37.39 -15.03
N ASN A 66 12.41 36.16 -15.08
CA ASN A 66 11.58 35.70 -16.18
C ASN A 66 10.12 35.46 -15.78
N GLY A 67 9.82 35.44 -14.48
CA GLY A 67 8.51 35.10 -13.95
C GLY A 67 8.40 33.61 -13.62
N CYS A 68 7.53 33.30 -12.65
CA CYS A 68 7.35 31.96 -12.11
C CYS A 68 6.88 30.92 -13.13
N GLU A 69 7.09 29.67 -12.75
CA GLU A 69 6.69 28.48 -13.47
C GLU A 69 5.83 27.58 -12.59
N VAL A 70 5.08 26.68 -13.23
CA VAL A 70 4.34 25.59 -12.57
C VAL A 70 4.67 24.29 -13.28
N TRP A 71 5.09 23.30 -12.50
CA TRP A 71 5.53 21.99 -12.95
C TRP A 71 4.64 20.90 -12.36
N ARG A 72 4.47 19.80 -13.09
CA ARG A 72 3.79 18.58 -12.64
C ARG A 72 4.74 17.40 -12.68
N ARG A 73 4.79 16.61 -11.61
CA ARG A 73 5.57 15.37 -11.56
C ARG A 73 4.82 14.25 -12.27
N ASP A 74 5.45 13.66 -13.27
CA ASP A 74 4.89 12.60 -14.10
C ASP A 74 5.48 11.21 -13.81
N GLY A 75 6.57 11.14 -13.03
CA GLY A 75 7.27 9.90 -12.73
C GLY A 75 8.26 10.03 -11.58
N PRO A 76 8.93 8.92 -11.21
CA PRO A 76 9.80 8.87 -10.04
C PRO A 76 11.16 9.56 -10.24
N GLY A 77 11.63 9.74 -11.49
CA GLY A 77 12.94 10.29 -11.82
C GLY A 77 13.05 11.80 -11.66
N VAL A 78 14.28 12.29 -11.48
CA VAL A 78 14.58 13.73 -11.32
C VAL A 78 14.20 14.58 -12.53
N SER A 79 14.16 13.98 -13.72
CA SER A 79 13.75 14.60 -14.98
C SER A 79 12.26 14.42 -15.29
N ASP A 80 11.51 13.69 -14.48
CA ASP A 80 10.11 13.33 -14.75
C ASP A 80 9.14 14.44 -14.34
N TRP A 81 9.37 15.64 -14.88
CA TRP A 81 8.56 16.82 -14.64
C TRP A 81 8.14 17.47 -15.96
N THR A 82 6.84 17.77 -16.08
CA THR A 82 6.30 18.53 -17.20
C THR A 82 6.05 19.98 -16.79
N LEU A 83 6.63 20.91 -17.55
CA LEU A 83 6.35 22.34 -17.46
C LEU A 83 4.94 22.65 -17.96
N LEU A 84 4.10 23.23 -17.11
CA LEU A 84 2.72 23.59 -17.44
C LEU A 84 2.54 25.07 -17.79
N THR A 85 3.42 25.93 -17.29
CA THR A 85 3.42 27.37 -17.62
C THR A 85 4.81 27.95 -17.43
N ASN A 86 5.20 28.84 -18.33
CA ASN A 86 6.47 29.56 -18.31
C ASN A 86 6.21 31.08 -18.33
N GLY A 87 7.16 31.87 -17.85
CA GLY A 87 7.16 33.31 -17.98
C GLY A 87 6.12 34.02 -17.11
N GLY A 88 5.79 33.45 -15.94
CA GLY A 88 4.81 34.02 -15.03
C GLY A 88 3.40 34.11 -15.62
N PHE A 89 2.94 33.04 -16.29
CA PHE A 89 1.66 33.03 -17.04
C PHE A 89 1.62 34.09 -18.15
N GLY A 90 2.75 34.29 -18.84
CA GLY A 90 2.91 35.33 -19.87
C GLY A 90 3.14 36.75 -19.32
N THR A 91 3.28 36.91 -18.00
CA THR A 91 3.63 38.18 -17.35
C THR A 91 4.91 38.00 -16.53
N PRO A 92 6.08 38.45 -17.01
CA PRO A 92 7.36 38.25 -16.31
C PRO A 92 7.43 38.85 -14.90
N ASN A 93 6.59 39.86 -14.61
CA ASN A 93 6.46 40.44 -13.28
C ASN A 93 5.70 39.56 -12.27
N ASN A 94 5.05 38.47 -12.70
CA ASN A 94 4.57 37.43 -11.81
C ASN A 94 5.75 36.55 -11.39
N ARG A 95 6.52 37.00 -10.42
CA ARG A 95 7.81 36.41 -10.05
C ARG A 95 7.69 35.12 -9.24
N GLY A 96 6.57 34.91 -8.55
CA GLY A 96 6.36 33.71 -7.74
C GLY A 96 4.99 33.07 -7.98
N ALA A 97 4.96 31.76 -8.13
CA ALA A 97 3.76 30.95 -7.91
C ALA A 97 3.69 30.71 -6.39
N HIS A 98 3.08 31.64 -5.67
CA HIS A 98 3.31 31.83 -4.23
C HIS A 98 2.46 30.91 -3.36
N CYS A 99 1.23 30.59 -3.77
CA CYS A 99 0.38 29.65 -3.06
C CYS A 99 -0.44 28.81 -4.05
N MET A 100 -0.80 27.61 -3.61
CA MET A 100 -1.61 26.66 -4.38
C MET A 100 -2.69 26.05 -3.49
N GLU A 101 -3.90 25.90 -4.02
CA GLU A 101 -5.01 25.28 -3.31
C GLU A 101 -5.97 24.60 -4.29
N VAL A 102 -6.58 23.48 -3.90
CA VAL A 102 -7.57 22.78 -4.73
C VAL A 102 -8.96 23.21 -4.29
N TYR A 103 -9.75 23.73 -5.22
CA TYR A 103 -11.12 24.18 -4.98
C TYR A 103 -12.02 23.74 -6.12
N ASN A 104 -13.17 23.16 -5.78
CA ASN A 104 -14.20 22.75 -6.74
C ASN A 104 -13.66 21.96 -7.96
N GLY A 105 -12.76 21.01 -7.71
CA GLY A 105 -12.17 20.15 -8.74
C GLY A 105 -11.14 20.81 -9.65
N ARG A 106 -10.61 21.99 -9.30
CA ARG A 106 -9.55 22.70 -10.06
C ARG A 106 -8.41 23.09 -9.14
N LEU A 107 -7.20 23.19 -9.68
CA LEU A 107 -6.03 23.70 -8.97
C LEU A 107 -5.92 25.22 -9.16
N TYR A 108 -5.86 25.98 -8.06
CA TYR A 108 -5.71 27.43 -8.07
C TYR A 108 -4.27 27.81 -7.69
N VAL A 109 -3.71 28.79 -8.40
CA VAL A 109 -2.36 29.33 -8.15
C VAL A 109 -2.45 30.84 -7.98
N GLY A 110 -1.95 31.34 -6.85
CA GLY A 110 -1.81 32.77 -6.58
C GLY A 110 -0.40 33.26 -6.93
N THR A 111 -0.29 34.39 -7.62
CA THR A 111 1.03 34.94 -8.03
C THR A 111 1.57 36.00 -7.07
N ALA A 112 2.88 36.24 -7.14
CA ALA A 112 3.57 37.37 -6.53
C ALA A 112 3.98 38.39 -7.60
N ASN A 113 3.40 39.60 -7.57
CA ASN A 113 3.66 40.65 -8.54
C ASN A 113 3.65 42.04 -7.89
N ASN A 114 4.84 42.62 -7.72
CA ASN A 114 5.03 43.92 -7.07
C ASN A 114 4.65 45.12 -7.95
N ALA A 115 4.47 44.93 -9.26
CA ALA A 115 4.23 46.01 -10.20
C ALA A 115 2.73 46.26 -10.43
N ALA A 116 1.96 45.19 -10.58
CA ALA A 116 0.54 45.26 -10.96
C ALA A 116 -0.42 44.63 -9.94
N GLY A 117 0.09 44.12 -8.81
CA GLY A 117 -0.69 43.32 -7.88
C GLY A 117 -0.81 41.86 -8.31
N PHE A 118 -1.15 40.99 -7.36
CA PHE A 118 -1.25 39.56 -7.60
C PHE A 118 -2.33 39.21 -8.63
N GLN A 119 -2.18 38.03 -9.19
CA GLN A 119 -3.17 37.35 -10.03
C GLN A 119 -3.55 36.01 -9.40
N VAL A 120 -4.69 35.46 -9.81
CA VAL A 120 -5.09 34.08 -9.47
C VAL A 120 -5.45 33.36 -10.76
N TRP A 121 -4.90 32.15 -10.93
CA TRP A 121 -5.08 31.30 -12.10
C TRP A 121 -5.66 29.95 -11.68
N ALA A 122 -6.60 29.42 -12.47
CA ALA A 122 -7.24 28.14 -12.22
C ALA A 122 -6.92 27.13 -13.34
N TYR A 123 -6.53 25.92 -12.98
CA TYR A 123 -6.21 24.82 -13.89
C TYR A 123 -7.27 23.72 -13.78
N ASP A 124 -7.82 23.30 -14.92
CA ASP A 124 -8.84 22.25 -15.00
C ASP A 124 -8.27 20.84 -15.29
N GLY A 125 -6.94 20.69 -15.32
CA GLY A 125 -6.28 19.45 -15.77
C GLY A 125 -5.82 19.51 -17.23
N SER A 126 -6.21 20.53 -17.98
CA SER A 126 -5.82 20.72 -19.39
C SER A 126 -5.37 22.14 -19.69
N SER A 127 -6.02 23.16 -19.13
CA SER A 127 -5.82 24.56 -19.48
C SER A 127 -5.88 25.49 -18.27
N TRP A 128 -5.18 26.63 -18.37
CA TRP A 128 -5.17 27.69 -17.36
C TRP A 128 -6.17 28.79 -17.71
N THR A 129 -6.93 29.26 -16.72
CA THR A 129 -7.84 30.41 -16.82
C THR A 129 -7.46 31.45 -15.76
N GLN A 130 -7.24 32.71 -16.15
CA GLN A 130 -7.07 33.79 -15.18
C GLN A 130 -8.42 34.12 -14.54
N VAL A 131 -8.52 34.02 -13.22
CA VAL A 131 -9.75 34.27 -12.45
C VAL A 131 -9.64 35.51 -11.54
N ALA A 132 -8.44 36.07 -11.38
CA ALA A 132 -8.22 37.37 -10.77
C ALA A 132 -6.98 38.05 -11.35
N SER A 133 -6.99 39.38 -11.38
CA SER A 133 -5.84 40.20 -11.77
C SER A 133 -5.82 41.53 -11.01
N GLY A 134 -4.72 42.29 -11.15
CA GLY A 134 -4.64 43.66 -10.63
C GLY A 134 -4.69 43.76 -9.09
N GLY A 135 -4.33 42.69 -8.36
CA GLY A 135 -4.50 42.63 -6.91
C GLY A 135 -5.97 42.78 -6.46
N LEU A 136 -6.91 42.30 -7.28
CA LEU A 136 -8.36 42.44 -7.09
C LEU A 136 -8.83 43.89 -6.94
N GLY A 137 -8.28 44.76 -7.78
CA GLY A 137 -8.65 46.19 -7.86
C GLY A 137 -7.69 47.14 -7.13
N ASN A 138 -6.67 46.61 -6.45
CA ASN A 138 -5.61 47.41 -5.84
C ASN A 138 -4.24 46.73 -6.00
N ALA A 139 -3.36 47.33 -6.81
CA ALA A 139 -2.03 46.81 -7.11
C ALA A 139 -1.09 46.70 -5.88
N THR A 140 -1.43 47.37 -4.76
CA THR A 140 -0.70 47.24 -3.49
C THR A 140 -0.91 45.85 -2.86
N ASN A 141 -1.96 45.12 -3.25
CA ASN A 141 -2.07 43.70 -2.96
C ASN A 141 -1.08 42.94 -3.85
N THR A 142 0.20 42.94 -3.50
CA THR A 142 1.25 42.50 -4.41
C THR A 142 1.32 40.99 -4.54
N TRP A 143 1.10 40.23 -3.45
CA TRP A 143 1.18 38.76 -3.47
C TRP A 143 -0.11 38.14 -2.96
N ALA A 144 -0.55 37.06 -3.62
CA ALA A 144 -1.48 36.11 -3.04
C ALA A 144 -0.67 35.19 -2.11
N SER A 145 -0.69 35.48 -0.81
CA SER A 145 0.25 34.91 0.14
C SER A 145 -0.13 33.50 0.61
N SER A 146 -1.42 33.23 0.74
CA SER A 146 -1.96 31.96 1.21
C SER A 146 -3.42 31.80 0.77
N MET A 147 -3.87 30.56 0.59
CA MET A 147 -5.23 30.21 0.22
C MET A 147 -5.78 29.12 1.15
N ALA A 148 -7.09 29.10 1.34
CA ALA A 148 -7.79 28.03 2.04
C ALA A 148 -9.23 27.92 1.53
N VAL A 149 -9.80 26.71 1.59
CA VAL A 149 -11.21 26.47 1.28
C VAL A 149 -12.01 26.38 2.57
N HIS A 150 -13.13 27.09 2.63
CA HIS A 150 -14.06 27.04 3.75
C HIS A 150 -15.48 27.37 3.28
N ASP A 151 -16.48 26.63 3.79
CA ASP A 151 -17.91 26.86 3.51
C ASP A 151 -18.23 27.06 2.02
N GLY A 152 -17.66 26.19 1.18
CA GLY A 152 -17.86 26.22 -0.28
C GLY A 152 -17.25 27.44 -0.98
N LYS A 153 -16.33 28.18 -0.36
CA LYS A 153 -15.61 29.30 -0.96
C LYS A 153 -14.10 29.12 -0.88
N LEU A 154 -13.39 29.68 -1.86
CA LEU A 154 -11.94 29.83 -1.83
C LEU A 154 -11.58 31.20 -1.26
N TYR A 155 -10.76 31.23 -0.22
CA TYR A 155 -10.24 32.45 0.38
C TYR A 155 -8.79 32.67 -0.07
N VAL A 156 -8.42 33.92 -0.33
CA VAL A 156 -7.03 34.34 -0.60
C VAL A 156 -6.64 35.49 0.31
N ALA A 157 -5.49 35.35 0.96
CA ALA A 157 -4.84 36.39 1.75
C ALA A 157 -3.86 37.19 0.87
N SER A 158 -3.73 38.50 1.13
CA SER A 158 -2.82 39.37 0.39
C SER A 158 -1.66 39.91 1.22
N TRP A 159 -0.51 40.03 0.56
CA TRP A 159 0.61 40.84 1.02
C TRP A 159 0.45 42.31 0.59
N GLY A 160 0.97 43.24 1.39
CA GLY A 160 1.00 44.68 1.15
C GLY A 160 -0.07 45.46 1.90
N LEU A 161 -1.31 44.95 1.96
CA LEU A 161 -2.43 45.60 2.67
C LEU A 161 -3.17 44.67 3.65
N ALA A 162 -2.70 43.43 3.83
CA ALA A 162 -3.38 42.41 4.64
C ALA A 162 -4.88 42.27 4.32
N ASN A 163 -5.26 42.31 3.05
CA ASN A 163 -6.63 42.10 2.62
C ASN A 163 -6.92 40.60 2.48
N VAL A 164 -8.18 40.24 2.66
CA VAL A 164 -8.69 38.88 2.48
C VAL A 164 -9.86 38.93 1.52
N PHE A 165 -9.85 38.06 0.53
CA PHE A 165 -10.93 37.97 -0.47
C PHE A 165 -11.49 36.55 -0.49
N ALA A 166 -12.81 36.44 -0.65
CA ALA A 166 -13.52 35.18 -0.81
C ALA A 166 -14.08 35.07 -2.24
N TYR A 167 -13.96 33.87 -2.81
CA TYR A 167 -14.42 33.51 -4.15
C TYR A 167 -15.48 32.41 -4.07
N ASP A 168 -16.66 32.68 -4.61
CA ASP A 168 -17.79 31.73 -4.64
C ASP A 168 -17.81 30.82 -5.87
N GLY A 169 -16.76 30.86 -6.70
CA GLY A 169 -16.72 30.20 -8.01
C GLY A 169 -17.06 31.12 -9.17
N THR A 170 -17.55 32.33 -8.90
CA THR A 170 -17.88 33.34 -9.92
C THR A 170 -17.32 34.72 -9.60
N THR A 171 -17.41 35.16 -8.34
CA THR A 171 -17.16 36.54 -7.93
C THR A 171 -16.20 36.59 -6.75
N TRP A 172 -15.22 37.51 -6.82
CA TRP A 172 -14.35 37.83 -5.70
C TRP A 172 -14.94 38.96 -4.86
N THR A 173 -15.02 38.76 -3.56
CA THR A 173 -15.49 39.77 -2.60
C THR A 173 -14.43 39.98 -1.52
N GLN A 174 -14.03 41.22 -1.25
CA GLN A 174 -13.19 41.52 -0.09
C GLN A 174 -14.00 41.31 1.19
N VAL A 175 -13.47 40.53 2.13
CA VAL A 175 -14.19 40.11 3.33
C VAL A 175 -13.65 40.73 4.62
N ASN A 176 -12.65 41.62 4.56
CA ASN A 176 -12.19 42.41 5.69
C ASN A 176 -12.09 43.90 5.34
N ALA A 177 -12.17 44.78 6.35
CA ALA A 177 -11.69 46.15 6.20
C ALA A 177 -10.20 46.15 5.81
N THR A 178 -9.75 47.12 5.02
CA THR A 178 -8.34 47.19 4.60
C THR A 178 -7.42 47.15 5.81
N ALA A 179 -6.43 46.26 5.75
CA ALA A 179 -5.49 46.01 6.83
C ALA A 179 -6.16 45.66 8.19
N PHE A 180 -7.38 45.08 8.17
CA PHE A 180 -8.21 44.85 9.37
C PHE A 180 -8.48 46.12 10.18
N GLY A 181 -8.47 47.30 9.54
CA GLY A 181 -8.62 48.60 10.20
C GLY A 181 -7.37 49.09 10.93
N ASP A 182 -6.24 48.41 10.81
CA ASP A 182 -4.96 48.79 11.42
C ASP A 182 -3.87 48.91 10.35
N GLY A 183 -3.49 50.15 10.02
CA GLY A 183 -2.51 50.47 8.99
C GLY A 183 -1.08 50.01 9.28
N SER A 184 -0.80 49.42 10.45
CA SER A 184 0.48 48.75 10.73
C SER A 184 0.49 47.28 10.29
N ASN A 185 -0.63 46.74 9.80
CA ASN A 185 -0.66 45.38 9.23
C ASN A 185 -0.13 45.42 7.79
N ASP A 186 1.07 44.87 7.59
CA ASP A 186 1.79 44.93 6.32
C ASP A 186 1.37 43.81 5.35
N GLY A 187 0.79 42.72 5.86
CA GLY A 187 0.38 41.60 5.03
C GLY A 187 -0.27 40.47 5.82
N ALA A 188 -1.30 39.87 5.23
CA ALA A 188 -1.85 38.60 5.68
C ALA A 188 -0.96 37.49 5.11
N ARG A 189 -0.48 36.57 5.95
CA ARG A 189 0.59 35.61 5.61
C ARG A 189 0.11 34.18 5.50
N SER A 190 -0.88 33.82 6.29
CA SER A 190 -1.41 32.46 6.39
C SER A 190 -2.91 32.51 6.58
N ILE A 191 -3.61 31.51 6.05
CA ILE A 191 -5.05 31.34 6.23
C ILE A 191 -5.36 29.86 6.44
N ALA A 192 -6.27 29.55 7.37
CA ALA A 192 -6.73 28.19 7.62
C ALA A 192 -8.18 28.17 8.10
N ALA A 193 -8.86 27.06 7.86
CA ALA A 193 -10.17 26.79 8.45
C ALA A 193 -10.01 25.96 9.74
N TYR A 194 -10.67 26.38 10.81
CA TYR A 194 -10.69 25.69 12.10
C TYR A 194 -12.06 25.89 12.76
N ASP A 195 -12.63 24.81 13.32
CA ASP A 195 -13.90 24.85 14.06
C ASP A 195 -15.02 25.64 13.36
N GLY A 196 -15.20 25.37 12.06
CA GLY A 196 -16.23 26.03 11.25
C GLY A 196 -16.00 27.52 10.98
N LYS A 197 -14.78 28.04 11.18
CA LYS A 197 -14.43 29.45 10.96
C LYS A 197 -13.12 29.60 10.18
N VAL A 198 -12.89 30.80 9.66
CA VAL A 198 -11.66 31.20 8.95
C VAL A 198 -10.73 31.97 9.89
N TYR A 199 -9.46 31.61 9.89
CA TYR A 199 -8.41 32.23 10.68
C TYR A 199 -7.31 32.76 9.77
N VAL A 200 -6.83 33.97 10.03
CA VAL A 200 -5.82 34.65 9.22
C VAL A 200 -4.68 35.14 10.10
N GLY A 201 -3.48 34.64 9.80
CA GLY A 201 -2.24 35.10 10.40
C GLY A 201 -1.71 36.34 9.66
N VAL A 202 -1.29 37.35 10.40
CA VAL A 202 -0.93 38.68 9.87
C VAL A 202 0.43 39.13 10.41
N GLN A 203 1.22 39.75 9.53
CA GLN A 203 2.42 40.49 9.88
C GLN A 203 2.06 41.92 10.30
N ASN A 204 2.67 42.41 11.39
CA ASN A 204 2.52 43.79 11.83
C ASN A 204 3.89 44.46 12.03
N GLY A 205 4.05 45.66 11.45
CA GLY A 205 5.28 46.44 11.49
C GLY A 205 5.76 46.86 12.89
N ASN A 206 4.91 46.75 13.93
CA ASN A 206 5.30 46.99 15.33
C ASN A 206 5.84 45.75 16.05
N ALA A 207 6.30 44.73 15.32
CA ALA A 207 6.74 43.44 15.84
C ALA A 207 5.68 42.76 16.74
N ARG A 208 4.45 42.70 16.21
CA ARG A 208 3.30 42.06 16.86
C ARG A 208 2.61 41.10 15.91
N ALA A 209 2.96 39.82 15.94
CA ALA A 209 2.24 38.78 15.23
C ALA A 209 0.74 38.81 15.62
N ARG A 210 -0.15 38.76 14.62
CA ARG A 210 -1.60 38.82 14.85
C ARG A 210 -2.31 37.63 14.24
N LEU A 211 -3.38 37.20 14.91
CA LEU A 211 -4.30 36.20 14.41
C LEU A 211 -5.71 36.78 14.46
N TYR A 212 -6.38 36.82 13.31
CA TYR A 212 -7.78 37.25 13.23
C TYR A 212 -8.67 36.05 12.92
N ARG A 213 -9.83 36.01 13.56
CA ARG A 213 -10.88 35.02 13.32
C ARG A 213 -12.09 35.70 12.69
N TYR A 214 -12.63 35.10 11.63
CA TYR A 214 -13.86 35.55 11.00
C TYR A 214 -15.08 35.04 11.77
N ASP A 215 -15.97 35.94 12.18
CA ASP A 215 -17.07 35.67 13.12
C ASP A 215 -18.48 35.93 12.56
N GLY A 216 -18.63 36.45 11.35
CA GLY A 216 -19.94 36.85 10.82
C GLY A 216 -19.89 37.24 9.35
N PRO A 217 -21.02 37.51 8.69
CA PRO A 217 -21.12 37.61 7.23
C PRO A 217 -20.58 38.93 6.65
N THR A 218 -20.16 39.90 7.46
CA THR A 218 -19.77 41.24 7.02
C THR A 218 -18.26 41.48 7.08
N THR A 219 -17.78 42.52 6.40
CA THR A 219 -16.36 42.89 6.34
C THR A 219 -15.77 43.36 7.68
N ASN A 220 -16.63 43.62 8.68
CA ASN A 220 -16.21 44.07 10.01
C ASN A 220 -16.23 42.94 11.05
N ASP A 221 -16.67 41.74 10.68
CA ASP A 221 -16.81 40.62 11.62
C ASP A 221 -15.50 39.85 11.80
N TRP A 222 -14.42 40.58 12.13
CA TRP A 222 -13.10 39.99 12.43
C TRP A 222 -12.70 40.28 13.88
N THR A 223 -12.47 39.21 14.63
CA THR A 223 -11.98 39.30 16.00
C THR A 223 -10.48 39.07 16.04
N LEU A 224 -9.73 40.05 16.58
CA LEU A 224 -8.32 39.88 16.90
C LEU A 224 -8.17 38.96 18.11
N LEU A 225 -7.46 37.85 17.94
CA LEU A 225 -7.08 36.94 19.01
C LEU A 225 -5.69 37.32 19.54
N THR A 226 -5.59 37.45 20.86
CA THR A 226 -4.33 37.78 21.54
C THR A 226 -3.87 36.64 22.44
N GLY A 227 -2.58 36.34 22.44
CA GLY A 227 -1.96 35.28 23.24
C GLY A 227 -0.46 35.49 23.39
N GLY A 228 0.25 34.54 23.99
CA GLY A 228 1.70 34.69 24.22
C GLY A 228 2.54 34.86 22.93
N PHE A 229 2.02 34.39 21.79
CA PHE A 229 2.63 34.58 20.47
C PHE A 229 2.68 36.03 19.98
N THR A 230 1.99 36.98 20.62
CA THR A 230 1.93 38.38 20.14
C THR A 230 3.17 39.21 20.50
N ASN A 231 4.02 38.73 21.42
CA ASN A 231 5.16 39.49 21.95
C ASN A 231 6.50 38.92 21.45
N GLY A 232 7.24 39.74 20.70
CA GLY A 232 8.56 39.39 20.17
C GLY A 232 8.53 38.59 18.86
N PHE A 233 7.36 38.49 18.24
CA PHE A 233 7.14 37.90 16.92
C PHE A 233 6.51 38.93 16.00
N VAL A 234 6.85 38.86 14.72
CA VAL A 234 6.47 39.89 13.74
C VAL A 234 5.29 39.43 12.90
N GLU A 235 5.09 38.12 12.79
CA GLU A 235 4.03 37.52 11.99
C GLU A 235 3.61 36.14 12.48
N VAL A 236 2.37 35.78 12.15
CA VAL A 236 1.89 34.39 12.15
C VAL A 236 2.08 33.86 10.73
N ARG A 237 3.14 33.08 10.55
CA ARG A 237 3.68 32.71 9.24
C ARG A 237 2.99 31.51 8.60
N SER A 238 2.56 30.55 9.41
CA SER A 238 1.90 29.33 8.95
C SER A 238 0.76 28.95 9.89
N LEU A 239 -0.27 28.29 9.34
CA LEU A 239 -1.43 27.78 10.08
C LEU A 239 -1.76 26.37 9.59
N ALA A 240 -2.15 25.49 10.50
CA ALA A 240 -2.68 24.17 10.18
C ALA A 240 -3.65 23.68 11.26
N THR A 241 -4.67 22.93 10.86
CA THR A 241 -5.61 22.31 11.81
C THR A 241 -5.25 20.84 12.01
N TYR A 242 -4.95 20.45 13.24
CA TYR A 242 -4.53 19.10 13.60
C TYR A 242 -5.16 18.69 14.94
N ASP A 243 -5.68 17.47 15.02
CA ASP A 243 -6.22 16.88 16.26
C ASP A 243 -7.20 17.80 17.01
N GLY A 244 -8.15 18.37 16.26
CA GLY A 244 -9.17 19.27 16.83
C GLY A 244 -8.64 20.61 17.35
N LYS A 245 -7.43 21.02 16.98
CA LYS A 245 -6.80 22.30 17.37
C LYS A 245 -6.26 23.06 16.17
N LEU A 246 -6.11 24.37 16.33
CA LEU A 246 -5.40 25.21 15.36
C LEU A 246 -3.95 25.39 15.81
N PHE A 247 -3.01 24.96 14.97
CA PHE A 247 -1.58 25.20 15.14
C PHE A 247 -1.16 26.42 14.33
N LEU A 248 -0.28 27.23 14.92
CA LEU A 248 0.24 28.44 14.30
C LEU A 248 1.75 28.53 14.50
N GLY A 249 2.47 28.75 13.41
CA GLY A 249 3.90 29.01 13.39
C GLY A 249 4.18 30.51 13.34
N THR A 250 5.10 30.99 14.16
CA THR A 250 5.49 32.41 14.17
C THR A 250 6.76 32.64 13.34
N ALA A 251 7.06 33.92 13.06
CA ALA A 251 8.41 34.34 12.69
C ALA A 251 8.86 35.57 13.48
N SER A 252 10.17 35.75 13.61
CA SER A 252 10.82 36.85 14.33
C SER A 252 12.10 37.28 13.63
N TRP A 253 12.64 38.45 14.00
CA TRP A 253 13.96 38.92 13.53
C TRP A 253 15.05 38.81 14.61
N ILE A 254 14.67 38.49 15.84
CA ILE A 254 15.54 38.62 17.02
C ILE A 254 15.58 37.37 17.90
N LYS A 255 14.70 36.40 17.66
CA LYS A 255 14.64 35.12 18.38
C LYS A 255 14.16 34.00 17.46
N PRO A 256 14.33 32.73 17.84
CA PRO A 256 13.74 31.63 17.10
C PRO A 256 12.21 31.72 17.01
N CYS A 257 11.65 31.18 15.94
CA CYS A 257 10.21 30.95 15.78
C CYS A 257 9.67 30.03 16.87
N GLU A 258 8.38 30.14 17.12
CA GLU A 258 7.66 29.26 18.04
C GLU A 258 6.46 28.65 17.30
N VAL A 259 6.03 27.49 17.77
CA VAL A 259 4.77 26.87 17.36
C VAL A 259 3.81 26.86 18.54
N TRP A 260 2.62 27.40 18.33
CA TRP A 260 1.57 27.47 19.33
C TRP A 260 0.35 26.67 18.87
N GLN A 261 -0.40 26.12 19.82
CA GLN A 261 -1.71 25.51 19.58
C GLN A 261 -2.82 26.35 20.23
N TYR A 262 -3.98 26.36 19.60
CA TYR A 262 -5.21 27.00 20.06
C TYR A 262 -6.35 25.98 20.07
N ASP A 263 -6.96 25.79 21.24
CA ASP A 263 -8.04 24.82 21.48
C ASP A 263 -9.45 25.42 21.32
N GLY A 264 -9.56 26.66 20.85
CA GLY A 264 -10.82 27.42 20.80
C GLY A 264 -11.03 28.36 22.00
N ALA A 265 -10.24 28.23 23.06
CA ALA A 265 -10.32 29.07 24.25
C ALA A 265 -8.97 29.71 24.64
N SER A 266 -7.88 28.94 24.56
CA SER A 266 -6.56 29.32 25.10
C SER A 266 -5.42 28.96 24.16
N PHE A 267 -4.30 29.67 24.28
CA PHE A 267 -3.08 29.41 23.53
C PHE A 267 -2.04 28.72 24.42
N THR A 268 -1.42 27.65 23.91
CA THR A 268 -0.31 26.96 24.56
C THR A 268 0.90 26.92 23.61
N SER A 269 2.10 27.17 24.12
CA SER A 269 3.33 27.02 23.34
C SER A 269 3.75 25.56 23.34
N ASN A 270 4.05 25.03 22.15
CA ASN A 270 4.59 23.70 21.93
C ASN A 270 6.03 23.79 21.39
N TYR A 271 6.71 24.92 21.61
CA TYR A 271 8.05 25.17 21.09
C TYR A 271 9.09 24.25 21.75
N PRO A 272 9.92 23.51 20.99
CA PRO A 272 10.90 22.58 21.53
C PRO A 272 12.16 23.25 22.12
N GLY A 273 12.20 24.59 22.25
CA GLY A 273 13.34 25.29 22.83
C GLY A 273 14.57 25.27 21.92
N ALA A 274 15.75 25.08 22.52
CA ALA A 274 17.06 25.17 21.85
C ALA A 274 17.27 24.22 20.65
N ALA A 275 16.37 23.25 20.43
CA ALA A 275 16.40 22.33 19.31
C ALA A 275 15.96 22.99 17.98
N MET A 276 15.00 23.92 18.00
CA MET A 276 14.48 24.60 16.80
C MET A 276 14.97 26.06 16.79
N GLN A 277 16.14 26.30 16.18
CA GLN A 277 16.85 27.60 16.25
C GLN A 277 16.52 28.59 15.13
N TYR A 278 15.63 28.22 14.20
CA TYR A 278 15.27 29.03 13.03
C TYR A 278 14.34 30.16 13.41
N ASP A 279 14.44 31.29 12.73
CA ASP A 279 13.65 32.48 13.02
C ASP A 279 12.22 32.44 12.44
N SER A 280 11.90 31.46 11.57
CA SER A 280 10.64 31.39 10.82
C SER A 280 10.09 29.95 10.68
N ALA A 281 8.86 29.73 11.16
CA ALA A 281 8.06 28.52 10.92
C ALA A 281 7.24 28.69 9.62
N ARG A 282 7.88 28.44 8.48
CA ARG A 282 7.44 28.90 7.15
C ARG A 282 6.21 28.20 6.60
N CYS A 283 6.08 26.89 6.83
CA CYS A 283 4.97 26.11 6.32
C CYS A 283 4.56 25.04 7.31
N MET A 284 3.29 24.68 7.30
CA MET A 284 2.75 23.57 8.07
C MET A 284 1.85 22.72 7.19
N ARG A 285 1.89 21.41 7.41
CA ARG A 285 1.04 20.46 6.70
C ARG A 285 0.65 19.32 7.62
N VAL A 286 -0.63 18.96 7.58
CA VAL A 286 -1.12 17.73 8.18
C VAL A 286 -1.18 16.66 7.10
N PHE A 287 -0.62 15.50 7.40
CA PHE A 287 -0.62 14.34 6.53
C PHE A 287 -0.53 13.04 7.35
N GLY A 288 -1.31 12.01 7.00
CA GLY A 288 -1.27 10.72 7.71
C GLY A 288 -1.57 10.81 9.22
N ASN A 289 -2.48 11.71 9.63
CA ASN A 289 -2.73 12.05 11.04
C ASN A 289 -1.46 12.45 11.82
N ARG A 290 -0.54 13.13 11.15
CA ARG A 290 0.67 13.73 11.73
C ARG A 290 0.77 15.18 11.26
N LEU A 291 1.33 16.03 12.09
CA LEU A 291 1.54 17.45 11.78
C LEU A 291 3.03 17.69 11.55
N TYR A 292 3.35 18.35 10.44
CA TYR A 292 4.71 18.71 10.06
C TYR A 292 4.87 20.22 9.97
N VAL A 293 6.05 20.72 10.33
CA VAL A 293 6.45 22.12 10.15
C VAL A 293 7.80 22.21 9.46
N GLY A 294 7.83 22.99 8.37
CA GLY A 294 9.04 23.40 7.69
C GLY A 294 9.55 24.72 8.24
N THR A 295 10.85 24.82 8.47
CA THR A 295 11.51 25.97 9.09
C THR A 295 12.63 26.54 8.22
N GLY A 296 13.01 27.79 8.47
CA GLY A 296 14.10 28.47 7.77
C GLY A 296 14.40 29.84 8.36
N ASN A 297 15.47 30.49 7.88
CA ASN A 297 15.86 31.83 8.33
C ASN A 297 15.44 32.91 7.33
N ASP A 298 14.76 33.95 7.80
CA ASP A 298 14.46 35.17 7.06
C ASP A 298 15.64 36.17 7.11
N THR A 299 16.49 36.15 8.15
CA THR A 299 17.57 37.15 8.34
C THR A 299 19.00 36.73 7.93
N GLY A 300 19.14 35.82 6.96
CA GLY A 300 20.43 35.60 6.27
C GLY A 300 21.47 34.74 7.00
N SER A 301 21.11 34.01 8.06
CA SER A 301 22.00 33.01 8.65
C SER A 301 22.05 31.74 7.78
N PRO A 302 23.24 31.17 7.50
CA PRO A 302 23.45 30.10 6.51
C PRO A 302 23.01 28.69 6.95
N SER A 303 22.12 28.54 7.93
CA SER A 303 21.71 27.20 8.39
C SER A 303 20.57 26.59 7.54
N GLY A 304 20.78 25.32 7.17
CA GLY A 304 19.91 24.44 6.37
C GLY A 304 18.43 24.45 6.78
N GLY A 305 17.46 24.61 5.87
CA GLY A 305 16.04 24.43 6.22
C GLY A 305 15.75 23.07 6.87
N GLN A 306 14.94 23.04 7.95
CA GLN A 306 14.62 21.81 8.68
C GLN A 306 13.13 21.48 8.64
N LEU A 307 12.84 20.19 8.73
CA LEU A 307 11.50 19.64 8.81
C LEU A 307 11.32 18.90 10.14
N TRP A 308 10.20 19.19 10.80
CA TRP A 308 9.86 18.66 12.12
C TRP A 308 8.47 18.03 12.10
N GLU A 309 8.28 16.97 12.87
CA GLU A 309 7.01 16.27 13.08
C GLU A 309 6.55 16.45 14.54
N TYR A 310 5.26 16.70 14.75
CA TYR A 310 4.66 16.83 16.07
C TYR A 310 4.28 15.46 16.63
N VAL A 311 4.82 15.13 17.79
CA VAL A 311 4.56 13.88 18.52
C VAL A 311 3.46 14.13 19.55
N ALA A 312 2.21 13.89 19.17
CA ALA A 312 1.04 14.23 19.97
C ALA A 312 1.00 13.55 21.35
N THR A 313 1.56 12.33 21.48
CA THR A 313 1.57 11.56 22.74
C THR A 313 2.37 12.22 23.86
N VAL A 314 3.40 12.99 23.51
CA VAL A 314 4.27 13.71 24.46
C VAL A 314 4.21 15.23 24.30
N GLY A 315 3.48 15.72 23.30
CA GLY A 315 3.28 17.15 23.03
C GLY A 315 4.53 17.88 22.57
N THR A 316 5.47 17.20 21.90
CA THR A 316 6.77 17.75 21.48
C THR A 316 7.00 17.61 19.98
N TRP A 317 8.13 18.11 19.48
CA TRP A 317 8.55 17.98 18.07
C TRP A 317 9.79 17.11 17.94
N THR A 318 9.85 16.32 16.87
CA THR A 318 11.02 15.52 16.49
C THR A 318 11.46 15.91 15.09
N GLN A 319 12.76 16.11 14.90
CA GLN A 319 13.32 16.43 13.59
C GLN A 319 13.21 15.20 12.67
N VAL A 320 12.82 15.44 11.42
CA VAL A 320 12.50 14.39 10.44
C VAL A 320 13.63 14.20 9.42
N ASN A 321 14.47 15.22 9.21
CA ASN A 321 15.64 15.18 8.33
C ASN A 321 16.93 15.46 9.12
N GLU A 322 17.63 14.42 9.56
CA GLU A 322 18.94 14.58 10.23
C GLU A 322 19.96 15.20 9.24
N ASN A 323 20.63 16.29 9.65
CA ASN A 323 21.64 17.06 8.89
C ASN A 323 21.15 18.00 7.76
N GLY A 324 19.84 18.22 7.60
CA GLY A 324 19.30 19.02 6.49
C GLY A 324 19.12 18.18 5.22
N PHE A 325 18.31 18.66 4.27
CA PHE A 325 18.02 17.90 3.03
C PHE A 325 19.26 17.66 2.16
N ASP A 326 20.20 18.61 2.18
CA ASP A 326 21.59 18.42 1.78
C ASP A 326 22.50 19.08 2.83
N SER A 327 23.78 18.70 2.84
CA SER A 327 24.75 19.11 3.86
C SER A 327 25.33 20.51 3.65
N VAL A 328 24.91 21.31 2.65
CA VAL A 328 25.70 22.49 2.27
C VAL A 328 24.95 23.77 1.84
N ALA A 329 23.65 23.79 1.48
CA ALA A 329 23.13 25.04 0.86
C ALA A 329 21.65 25.43 1.01
N ASN A 330 20.78 24.61 1.61
CA ASN A 330 19.35 24.94 1.68
C ASN A 330 19.00 26.10 2.65
N LYS A 331 18.40 27.20 2.18
CA LYS A 331 18.02 28.32 3.07
C LYS A 331 16.80 28.03 3.94
N ALA A 332 15.84 27.25 3.42
CA ALA A 332 14.56 27.02 4.08
C ALA A 332 13.64 26.04 3.36
N VAL A 333 12.68 25.51 4.12
CA VAL A 333 11.49 24.81 3.60
C VAL A 333 10.36 25.82 3.39
N HIS A 334 9.88 25.98 2.16
CA HIS A 334 8.79 26.91 1.82
C HIS A 334 7.43 26.22 1.68
N SER A 335 7.42 24.97 1.25
CA SER A 335 6.18 24.24 1.02
C SER A 335 6.31 22.77 1.35
N LEU A 336 5.17 22.18 1.72
CA LEU A 336 5.03 20.76 2.00
C LEU A 336 3.81 20.23 1.25
N ALA A 337 3.98 19.10 0.60
CA ALA A 337 2.92 18.33 -0.05
C ALA A 337 3.17 16.85 0.23
N ALA A 338 2.14 16.01 0.16
CA ALA A 338 2.29 14.60 0.46
C ALA A 338 1.30 13.76 -0.33
N THR A 339 1.76 12.61 -0.80
CA THR A 339 0.98 11.52 -1.39
C THR A 339 1.38 10.27 -0.63
N ASP A 340 0.50 9.56 0.08
CA ASP A 340 0.91 8.39 0.89
C ASP A 340 1.61 7.33 0.01
N PRO A 341 2.86 6.90 0.30
CA PRO A 341 3.70 7.10 1.50
C PRO A 341 4.88 8.08 1.34
N GLU A 342 4.76 9.08 0.47
CA GLU A 342 5.73 10.11 0.10
C GLU A 342 5.39 11.48 0.72
N LEU A 343 6.38 12.13 1.34
CA LEU A 343 6.31 13.50 1.83
C LEU A 343 7.32 14.35 1.07
N PHE A 344 6.86 15.44 0.49
CA PHE A 344 7.66 16.36 -0.31
C PHE A 344 7.93 17.66 0.43
N ALA A 345 9.15 18.14 0.33
CA ALA A 345 9.59 19.42 0.84
C ALA A 345 10.18 20.27 -0.31
N GLY A 346 9.54 21.41 -0.57
CA GLY A 346 10.01 22.40 -1.53
C GLY A 346 10.92 23.39 -0.82
N VAL A 347 12.17 23.50 -1.29
CA VAL A 347 13.21 24.28 -0.63
C VAL A 347 13.81 25.33 -1.55
N SER A 348 14.33 26.41 -0.95
CA SER A 348 15.10 27.45 -1.64
C SER A 348 16.59 27.28 -1.40
N ASN A 349 17.41 27.57 -2.40
CA ASN A 349 18.84 27.33 -2.34
C ASN A 349 19.68 28.63 -2.23
N SER A 350 20.90 28.53 -1.71
CA SER A 350 21.85 29.64 -1.51
C SER A 350 23.10 29.60 -2.39
N ASP A 351 23.40 28.46 -3.01
CA ASP A 351 24.57 28.21 -3.86
C ASP A 351 24.42 28.73 -5.30
N GLY A 352 23.21 29.13 -5.71
CA GLY A 352 22.92 29.56 -7.08
C GLY A 352 22.52 28.43 -8.03
N GLU A 353 22.30 27.21 -7.54
CA GLU A 353 21.89 26.04 -8.35
C GLU A 353 20.39 26.05 -8.66
N GLY A 354 19.57 26.76 -7.88
CA GLY A 354 18.12 26.79 -8.05
C GLY A 354 17.37 26.01 -6.97
N GLY A 355 16.04 26.08 -6.99
CA GLY A 355 15.14 25.47 -6.02
C GLY A 355 15.06 23.95 -6.18
N LYS A 356 14.95 23.25 -5.05
CA LYS A 356 14.95 21.78 -4.99
C LYS A 356 13.64 21.28 -4.39
N VAL A 357 13.23 20.09 -4.78
CA VAL A 357 12.14 19.31 -4.19
C VAL A 357 12.76 18.03 -3.65
N PHE A 358 12.65 17.83 -2.35
CA PHE A 358 13.08 16.61 -1.69
C PHE A 358 11.87 15.75 -1.36
N MET A 359 12.03 14.44 -1.49
CA MET A 359 11.02 13.45 -1.17
C MET A 359 11.57 12.52 -0.09
N GLY A 360 10.87 12.42 1.03
CA GLY A 360 11.09 11.40 2.05
C GLY A 360 10.11 10.27 1.84
N THR A 361 10.50 9.05 2.19
CA THR A 361 9.60 7.90 2.28
C THR A 361 9.54 7.40 3.72
N ARG A 362 8.36 7.01 4.17
CA ARG A 362 8.19 6.37 5.47
C ARG A 362 8.26 4.85 5.29
N PRO A 363 9.02 4.10 6.11
CA PRO A 363 8.92 2.66 6.10
C PRO A 363 7.52 2.23 6.57
N ALA A 364 6.93 1.26 5.87
CA ALA A 364 5.70 0.61 6.29
C ALA A 364 5.87 0.04 7.72
N LEU A 365 4.92 0.33 8.61
CA LEU A 365 4.93 -0.16 9.98
C LEU A 365 4.13 -1.46 10.09
N ILE A 366 4.45 -2.25 11.12
CA ILE A 366 3.68 -3.42 11.50
C ILE A 366 2.93 -3.10 12.79
N TRP A 367 1.60 -3.22 12.74
CA TRP A 367 0.70 -3.06 13.87
C TRP A 367 0.19 -4.43 14.32
N TYR A 368 0.39 -4.78 15.59
CA TYR A 368 0.05 -6.09 16.13
C TYR A 368 -1.33 -6.07 16.76
N VAL A 369 -2.16 -7.10 16.50
CA VAL A 369 -3.53 -7.21 17.02
C VAL A 369 -3.76 -8.58 17.66
N ALA A 370 -4.21 -8.59 18.91
CA ALA A 370 -4.52 -9.81 19.65
C ALA A 370 -5.78 -9.62 20.50
N THR A 371 -6.79 -10.49 20.32
CA THR A 371 -8.07 -10.38 21.06
C THR A 371 -7.91 -10.58 22.58
N ASN A 372 -6.80 -11.17 23.03
CA ASN A 372 -6.47 -11.32 24.44
C ASN A 372 -5.76 -10.10 25.05
N SER A 373 -5.40 -9.09 24.25
CA SER A 373 -4.94 -7.81 24.79
C SER A 373 -6.03 -7.17 25.65
N PRO A 374 -5.71 -6.58 26.82
CA PRO A 374 -6.73 -6.05 27.72
C PRO A 374 -7.41 -4.79 27.18
N VAL A 375 -6.70 -4.00 26.37
CA VAL A 375 -7.15 -2.77 25.73
C VAL A 375 -6.45 -2.61 24.39
N ASP A 376 -6.93 -1.68 23.56
CA ASP A 376 -6.16 -1.20 22.42
C ASP A 376 -4.87 -0.52 22.91
N GLY A 377 -3.74 -1.18 22.68
CA GLY A 377 -2.40 -0.65 22.98
C GLY A 377 -1.77 0.05 21.77
N PRO A 378 -0.60 0.69 21.92
CA PRO A 378 0.11 1.33 20.82
C PRO A 378 0.55 0.34 19.72
N GLY A 379 0.54 -0.97 19.97
CA GLY A 379 0.51 -1.99 18.93
C GLY A 379 1.78 -2.17 18.11
N THR A 380 2.97 -1.85 18.65
CA THR A 380 4.25 -1.89 17.91
C THR A 380 5.07 -3.17 18.14
N PRO A 381 4.94 -3.85 19.29
CA PRO A 381 5.10 -5.32 19.38
C PRO A 381 3.86 -6.07 19.89
N TRP A 382 3.91 -7.41 19.88
CA TRP A 382 2.86 -8.27 20.47
C TRP A 382 2.54 -7.97 21.95
N SER A 383 3.51 -7.53 22.75
CA SER A 383 3.32 -7.26 24.18
C SER A 383 2.44 -6.05 24.48
N ASN A 384 2.19 -5.19 23.49
CA ASN A 384 1.29 -4.04 23.58
C ASN A 384 0.32 -3.97 22.39
N ALA A 385 0.00 -5.14 21.79
CA ALA A 385 -0.90 -5.28 20.65
C ALA A 385 -2.29 -4.65 20.89
N PHE A 386 -2.92 -4.16 19.83
CA PHE A 386 -4.33 -3.74 19.84
C PHE A 386 -5.24 -4.90 20.22
N HIS A 387 -6.32 -4.61 20.95
CA HIS A 387 -7.38 -5.58 21.24
C HIS A 387 -8.26 -5.82 20.01
N THR A 388 -8.55 -4.77 19.25
CA THR A 388 -9.42 -4.80 18.07
C THR A 388 -8.65 -4.55 16.77
N ILE A 389 -9.09 -5.20 15.69
CA ILE A 389 -8.57 -4.92 14.34
C ILE A 389 -8.90 -3.47 13.95
N GLN A 390 -10.06 -2.95 14.36
CA GLN A 390 -10.45 -1.57 14.06
C GLN A 390 -9.49 -0.56 14.69
N GLY A 391 -9.07 -0.75 15.94
CA GLY A 391 -8.12 0.15 16.60
C GLY A 391 -6.79 0.25 15.86
N ALA A 392 -6.26 -0.88 15.37
CA ALA A 392 -5.06 -0.89 14.54
C ALA A 392 -5.27 -0.24 13.17
N ALA A 393 -6.40 -0.54 12.50
CA ALA A 393 -6.73 0.06 11.20
C ALA A 393 -6.90 1.59 11.28
N ASP A 394 -7.28 2.13 12.43
CA ASP A 394 -7.46 3.57 12.64
C ASP A 394 -6.15 4.33 12.65
N VAL A 395 -5.12 3.74 13.26
CA VAL A 395 -3.78 4.34 13.39
C VAL A 395 -2.88 4.05 12.19
N ALA A 396 -3.15 2.95 11.48
CA ALA A 396 -2.40 2.58 10.30
C ALA A 396 -2.60 3.59 9.17
N THR A 397 -1.51 3.87 8.45
CA THR A 397 -1.45 4.71 7.25
C THR A 397 -1.14 3.84 6.03
N ASP A 398 -1.35 4.34 4.80
CA ASP A 398 -1.24 3.49 3.61
C ASP A 398 0.13 2.79 3.54
N GLY A 399 0.13 1.56 3.02
CA GLY A 399 1.29 0.67 2.98
C GLY A 399 1.59 -0.07 4.28
N ASP A 400 1.00 0.30 5.42
CA ASP A 400 1.21 -0.43 6.68
C ASP A 400 0.63 -1.86 6.66
N LEU A 401 1.19 -2.71 7.51
CA LEU A 401 0.72 -4.06 7.80
C LEU A 401 0.06 -4.11 9.17
N VAL A 402 -1.20 -4.55 9.25
CA VAL A 402 -1.87 -4.94 10.49
C VAL A 402 -1.81 -6.46 10.59
N LEU A 403 -0.99 -6.97 11.53
CA LEU A 403 -0.77 -8.39 11.74
C LEU A 403 -1.62 -8.91 12.90
N VAL A 404 -2.51 -9.85 12.61
CA VAL A 404 -3.58 -10.28 13.51
C VAL A 404 -3.38 -11.75 13.92
N THR A 405 -3.28 -12.01 15.23
CA THR A 405 -3.16 -13.39 15.74
C THR A 405 -4.53 -14.07 15.89
N ASN A 406 -4.52 -15.33 16.34
CA ASN A 406 -5.68 -16.19 16.43
C ASN A 406 -6.77 -15.60 17.34
N GLY A 407 -8.03 -15.82 16.98
CA GLY A 407 -9.16 -15.39 17.80
C GLY A 407 -10.43 -15.13 16.99
N ILE A 408 -11.50 -14.85 17.73
CA ILE A 408 -12.78 -14.41 17.18
C ILE A 408 -12.90 -12.90 17.48
N TYR A 409 -12.86 -12.10 16.43
CA TYR A 409 -13.00 -10.65 16.49
C TYR A 409 -14.46 -10.26 16.23
N ASP A 410 -15.23 -10.14 17.32
CA ASP A 410 -16.69 -9.94 17.30
C ASP A 410 -17.19 -8.76 18.14
N THR A 411 -16.29 -7.83 18.49
CA THR A 411 -16.58 -6.62 19.26
C THR A 411 -16.54 -5.36 18.40
N GLY A 412 -17.37 -4.36 18.73
CA GLY A 412 -17.38 -3.04 18.07
C GLY A 412 -18.00 -3.02 16.66
N SER A 413 -18.47 -1.86 16.20
CA SER A 413 -18.99 -1.72 14.85
C SER A 413 -18.79 -0.30 14.36
N ARG A 414 -18.55 -0.11 13.07
CA ARG A 414 -18.34 1.20 12.47
C ARG A 414 -19.14 1.38 11.19
N ALA A 415 -19.86 2.51 11.11
CA ALA A 415 -20.50 2.93 9.87
C ALA A 415 -19.50 3.66 8.98
N VAL A 416 -19.52 3.34 7.68
CA VAL A 416 -18.96 4.22 6.64
C VAL A 416 -20.06 5.11 6.11
N VAL A 417 -21.21 4.51 5.79
CA VAL A 417 -22.45 5.21 5.44
C VAL A 417 -23.58 4.66 6.32
N SER A 418 -24.17 5.52 7.13
CA SER A 418 -25.28 5.17 8.03
C SER A 418 -26.55 4.82 7.23
N PRO A 419 -27.33 3.78 7.60
CA PRO A 419 -27.30 3.05 8.87
C PRO A 419 -26.43 1.78 8.89
N MET A 420 -25.78 1.42 7.79
CA MET A 420 -25.03 0.17 7.72
C MET A 420 -23.71 0.26 8.50
N THR A 421 -23.45 -0.74 9.34
CA THR A 421 -22.20 -0.85 10.11
C THR A 421 -21.39 -2.09 9.71
N ASN A 422 -20.09 -2.06 9.97
CA ASN A 422 -19.15 -3.14 9.67
C ASN A 422 -18.37 -3.48 10.93
N ARG A 423 -17.97 -4.74 11.10
CA ARG A 423 -17.09 -5.16 12.21
C ARG A 423 -15.73 -4.49 12.08
N VAL A 424 -15.20 -4.46 10.86
CA VAL A 424 -13.95 -3.79 10.51
C VAL A 424 -14.15 -2.92 9.27
N VAL A 425 -13.70 -1.67 9.35
CA VAL A 425 -13.57 -0.75 8.23
C VAL A 425 -12.10 -0.53 7.96
N ILE A 426 -11.66 -0.93 6.77
CA ILE A 426 -10.31 -0.67 6.24
C ILE A 426 -10.49 0.34 5.12
N ASN A 427 -10.38 1.63 5.46
CA ASN A 427 -10.62 2.75 4.56
C ASN A 427 -9.32 3.37 3.99
N ARG A 428 -8.23 2.60 4.08
CA ARG A 428 -6.86 2.97 3.70
C ARG A 428 -6.22 1.81 2.95
N ALA A 429 -5.22 2.10 2.12
CA ALA A 429 -4.49 1.10 1.34
C ALA A 429 -3.47 0.35 2.22
N ILE A 430 -3.97 -0.33 3.26
CA ILE A 430 -3.20 -1.13 4.20
C ILE A 430 -3.42 -2.62 3.95
N THR A 431 -2.47 -3.44 4.39
CA THR A 431 -2.66 -4.90 4.45
C THR A 431 -3.08 -5.30 5.85
N VAL A 432 -4.21 -5.99 5.98
CA VAL A 432 -4.62 -6.66 7.22
C VAL A 432 -4.46 -8.17 6.99
N ARG A 433 -3.57 -8.80 7.75
CA ARG A 433 -3.18 -10.21 7.55
C ARG A 433 -3.28 -11.02 8.83
N SER A 434 -3.86 -12.21 8.74
CA SER A 434 -3.81 -13.22 9.80
C SER A 434 -2.44 -13.89 9.87
N VAL A 435 -1.94 -14.13 11.08
CA VAL A 435 -0.68 -14.84 11.31
C VAL A 435 -0.77 -16.31 10.91
N ASN A 436 -1.88 -16.98 11.25
CA ASN A 436 -2.04 -18.44 11.12
C ASN A 436 -3.22 -18.83 10.22
N GLY A 437 -3.62 -17.93 9.31
CA GLY A 437 -4.62 -18.21 8.30
C GLY A 437 -6.08 -18.24 8.79
N PRO A 438 -7.02 -18.61 7.91
CA PRO A 438 -8.45 -18.41 8.11
C PRO A 438 -9.06 -19.41 9.10
N ASP A 439 -8.43 -20.56 9.33
CA ASP A 439 -8.96 -21.62 10.21
C ASP A 439 -9.09 -21.18 11.68
N VAL A 440 -8.26 -20.22 12.11
CA VAL A 440 -8.13 -19.81 13.51
C VAL A 440 -8.31 -18.32 13.74
N THR A 441 -8.47 -17.52 12.69
CA THR A 441 -8.63 -16.06 12.77
C THR A 441 -9.92 -15.63 12.10
N ILE A 442 -10.91 -15.26 12.91
CA ILE A 442 -12.30 -15.07 12.49
C ILE A 442 -12.72 -13.61 12.72
N ILE A 443 -13.21 -12.94 11.67
CA ILE A 443 -13.93 -11.67 11.78
C ILE A 443 -15.42 -11.99 11.69
N LYS A 444 -16.14 -11.75 12.79
CA LYS A 444 -17.54 -12.15 12.93
C LYS A 444 -18.46 -10.94 12.92
N GLY A 445 -19.26 -10.81 11.86
CA GLY A 445 -20.36 -9.85 11.79
C GLY A 445 -21.53 -10.24 12.70
N ALA A 446 -22.68 -9.60 12.51
CA ALA A 446 -23.90 -9.90 13.26
C ALA A 446 -25.14 -9.77 12.38
N LYS A 447 -26.10 -10.67 12.60
CA LYS A 447 -27.46 -10.54 12.07
C LYS A 447 -28.25 -9.49 12.84
N ALA A 448 -29.25 -8.89 12.21
CA ALA A 448 -30.19 -8.02 12.89
C ALA A 448 -31.05 -8.80 13.91
N ALA A 449 -31.70 -8.07 14.83
CA ALA A 449 -32.69 -8.65 15.73
C ALA A 449 -33.78 -9.38 14.92
N GLY A 450 -33.95 -10.68 15.16
CA GLY A 450 -34.80 -11.56 14.35
C GLY A 450 -34.06 -12.55 13.45
N GLY A 451 -32.72 -12.49 13.38
CA GLY A 451 -31.89 -13.57 12.84
C GLY A 451 -31.51 -13.45 11.35
N GLY A 452 -31.66 -12.29 10.73
CA GLY A 452 -31.36 -12.08 9.31
C GLY A 452 -30.84 -10.69 8.97
N ASN A 453 -31.12 -10.24 7.74
CA ASN A 453 -30.86 -8.85 7.33
C ASN A 453 -31.85 -7.90 8.00
N GLY A 454 -31.42 -6.67 8.27
CA GLY A 454 -32.26 -5.69 8.93
C GLY A 454 -31.47 -4.56 9.57
N ASN A 455 -32.19 -3.63 10.19
CA ASN A 455 -31.55 -2.54 10.92
C ASN A 455 -30.75 -3.09 12.12
N GLY A 456 -29.54 -2.56 12.32
CA GLY A 456 -28.61 -3.06 13.35
C GLY A 456 -27.83 -4.33 12.98
N ALA A 457 -27.99 -4.86 11.76
CA ALA A 457 -27.05 -5.85 11.24
C ALA A 457 -25.63 -5.26 11.12
N ILE A 458 -24.62 -6.13 11.24
CA ILE A 458 -23.20 -5.79 11.12
C ILE A 458 -22.59 -6.66 10.02
N ARG A 459 -22.12 -6.02 8.95
CA ARG A 459 -21.29 -6.64 7.90
C ARG A 459 -19.93 -7.03 8.48
N CYS A 460 -19.25 -8.06 7.98
CA CYS A 460 -17.91 -8.36 8.51
C CYS A 460 -16.91 -7.25 8.15
N VAL A 461 -16.67 -6.99 6.86
CA VAL A 461 -15.61 -6.08 6.44
C VAL A 461 -16.06 -5.08 5.38
N TYR A 462 -15.57 -3.85 5.50
CA TYR A 462 -15.53 -2.85 4.42
C TYR A 462 -14.09 -2.63 3.96
N LEU A 463 -13.84 -2.68 2.66
CA LEU A 463 -12.52 -2.45 2.06
C LEU A 463 -12.56 -1.28 1.07
N ALA A 464 -11.71 -0.28 1.32
CA ALA A 464 -11.40 0.77 0.36
C ALA A 464 -10.53 0.27 -0.79
N SER A 465 -10.46 1.05 -1.85
CA SER A 465 -9.57 0.78 -2.98
C SER A 465 -8.10 0.66 -2.52
N GLY A 466 -7.42 -0.44 -2.88
CA GLY A 466 -6.02 -0.69 -2.50
C GLY A 466 -5.83 -1.39 -1.16
N ALA A 467 -6.89 -1.57 -0.37
CA ALA A 467 -6.83 -2.36 0.87
C ALA A 467 -6.69 -3.86 0.59
N VAL A 468 -5.93 -4.57 1.43
CA VAL A 468 -5.75 -6.02 1.33
C VAL A 468 -6.22 -6.69 2.61
N LEU A 469 -7.02 -7.76 2.47
CA LEU A 469 -7.43 -8.63 3.56
C LEU A 469 -6.95 -10.07 3.28
N ASP A 470 -6.13 -10.62 4.16
CA ASP A 470 -5.42 -11.88 3.91
C ASP A 470 -5.55 -12.88 5.06
N GLY A 471 -6.08 -14.07 4.78
CA GLY A 471 -6.06 -15.18 5.73
C GLY A 471 -7.15 -15.17 6.80
N PHE A 472 -8.36 -14.68 6.52
CA PHE A 472 -9.44 -14.59 7.53
C PHE A 472 -10.65 -15.45 7.20
N THR A 473 -11.30 -15.98 8.23
CA THR A 473 -12.71 -16.39 8.10
C THR A 473 -13.62 -15.18 8.34
N LEU A 474 -14.46 -14.85 7.36
CA LEU A 474 -15.53 -13.86 7.46
C LEU A 474 -16.87 -14.58 7.63
N THR A 475 -17.53 -14.40 8.77
CA THR A 475 -18.79 -15.13 9.04
C THR A 475 -19.83 -14.34 9.80
N ASN A 476 -21.08 -14.81 9.69
CA ASN A 476 -22.25 -14.27 10.37
C ASN A 476 -22.57 -12.79 10.05
N GLY A 477 -21.98 -12.24 8.99
CA GLY A 477 -22.28 -10.90 8.51
C GLY A 477 -23.66 -10.80 7.88
N ALA A 478 -24.31 -9.66 8.06
CA ALA A 478 -25.59 -9.33 7.41
C ALA A 478 -25.64 -7.86 7.00
N THR A 479 -26.58 -7.53 6.12
CA THR A 479 -26.80 -6.16 5.64
C THR A 479 -28.13 -5.59 6.13
N CYS A 480 -28.37 -4.30 5.88
CA CYS A 480 -29.69 -3.70 6.06
C CYS A 480 -30.69 -4.32 5.08
N SER A 481 -31.97 -4.36 5.46
CA SER A 481 -33.05 -4.95 4.66
C SER A 481 -33.49 -4.10 3.46
N SER A 482 -33.17 -2.81 3.46
CA SER A 482 -33.63 -1.84 2.45
C SER A 482 -32.62 -0.70 2.31
N GLY A 483 -32.67 -0.01 1.17
CA GLY A 483 -31.77 1.09 0.81
C GLY A 483 -31.05 0.80 -0.50
N ASP A 484 -30.08 1.65 -0.85
CA ASP A 484 -29.21 1.42 -2.00
C ASP A 484 -28.17 0.30 -1.75
N GLY A 485 -27.32 0.05 -2.76
CA GLY A 485 -26.28 -0.98 -2.71
C GLY A 485 -25.14 -0.74 -1.70
N ASN A 486 -25.06 0.42 -1.06
CA ASN A 486 -24.13 0.65 0.05
C ASN A 486 -24.62 -0.05 1.32
N TYR A 487 -25.94 -0.11 1.51
CA TYR A 487 -26.57 -0.67 2.70
C TYR A 487 -26.94 -2.14 2.59
N THR A 488 -27.25 -2.61 1.37
CA THR A 488 -27.92 -3.90 1.18
C THR A 488 -27.04 -5.00 0.57
N HIS A 489 -25.82 -4.67 0.15
CA HIS A 489 -24.89 -5.61 -0.52
C HIS A 489 -23.72 -6.05 0.36
N GLY A 490 -23.09 -7.17 -0.01
CA GLY A 490 -21.80 -7.60 0.56
C GLY A 490 -21.92 -8.02 2.02
N GLY A 491 -22.62 -9.11 2.32
CA GLY A 491 -22.87 -9.52 3.71
C GLY A 491 -21.59 -9.84 4.49
N GLY A 492 -20.64 -10.52 3.84
CA GLY A 492 -19.31 -10.78 4.37
C GLY A 492 -18.39 -9.58 4.16
N VAL A 493 -18.17 -9.20 2.90
CA VAL A 493 -17.28 -8.10 2.54
C VAL A 493 -17.89 -7.19 1.46
N TRP A 494 -17.67 -5.89 1.62
CA TRP A 494 -18.03 -4.88 0.63
C TRP A 494 -16.77 -4.13 0.20
N CYS A 495 -16.51 -4.11 -1.11
CA CYS A 495 -15.35 -3.44 -1.70
C CYS A 495 -15.78 -2.21 -2.51
N GLU A 496 -15.03 -1.12 -2.40
CA GLU A 496 -15.25 0.09 -3.21
C GLU A 496 -15.00 -0.16 -4.70
N SER A 497 -13.89 -0.86 -5.00
CA SER A 497 -13.36 -1.09 -6.34
C SER A 497 -12.77 -2.51 -6.48
N ASP A 498 -12.31 -2.84 -7.69
CA ASP A 498 -11.64 -4.12 -7.98
C ASP A 498 -10.17 -4.16 -7.48
N ASN A 499 -9.65 -3.01 -7.01
CA ASN A 499 -8.31 -2.88 -6.45
C ASN A 499 -8.26 -3.28 -4.97
N ALA A 500 -9.41 -3.48 -4.32
CA ALA A 500 -9.45 -4.12 -3.00
C ALA A 500 -9.20 -5.62 -3.18
N ILE A 501 -8.25 -6.17 -2.41
CA ILE A 501 -7.82 -7.56 -2.55
C ILE A 501 -8.26 -8.35 -1.31
N ILE A 502 -8.83 -9.53 -1.55
CA ILE A 502 -9.15 -10.51 -0.53
C ILE A 502 -8.42 -11.80 -0.91
N SER A 503 -7.51 -12.27 -0.07
CA SER A 503 -6.71 -13.46 -0.33
C SER A 503 -6.82 -14.48 0.79
N ASN A 504 -6.79 -15.77 0.44
CA ASN A 504 -6.70 -16.87 1.41
C ASN A 504 -7.81 -16.83 2.48
N CYS A 505 -9.01 -16.34 2.13
CA CYS A 505 -10.10 -16.11 3.08
C CYS A 505 -11.23 -17.14 2.92
N PHE A 506 -11.87 -17.47 4.05
CA PHE A 506 -13.12 -18.22 4.08
C PHE A 506 -14.30 -17.27 4.31
N ILE A 507 -15.09 -17.01 3.29
CA ILE A 507 -16.28 -16.14 3.38
C ILE A 507 -17.49 -17.06 3.52
N THR A 508 -18.02 -17.21 4.74
CA THR A 508 -19.00 -18.26 5.03
C THR A 508 -20.20 -17.84 5.87
N GLY A 509 -21.41 -18.27 5.48
CA GLY A 509 -22.64 -18.06 6.25
C GLY A 509 -23.09 -16.60 6.32
N ASN A 510 -22.66 -15.76 5.38
CA ASN A 510 -23.03 -14.35 5.33
C ASN A 510 -24.32 -14.15 4.54
N SER A 511 -25.02 -13.05 4.81
CA SER A 511 -26.25 -12.72 4.10
C SER A 511 -26.28 -11.28 3.65
N ALA A 512 -26.80 -11.03 2.45
CA ALA A 512 -27.12 -9.71 1.95
C ALA A 512 -28.61 -9.68 1.59
N ALA A 513 -29.29 -8.59 1.90
CA ALA A 513 -30.69 -8.41 1.51
C ALA A 513 -30.86 -8.44 -0.01
N GLN A 514 -29.97 -7.77 -0.75
CA GLN A 514 -30.06 -7.70 -2.21
C GLN A 514 -29.01 -8.57 -2.90
N ALA A 515 -27.75 -8.14 -2.97
CA ALA A 515 -26.73 -8.81 -3.80
C ALA A 515 -25.39 -9.02 -3.08
N GLY A 516 -24.60 -10.01 -3.53
CA GLY A 516 -23.27 -10.29 -2.98
C GLY A 516 -23.38 -10.81 -1.54
N GLY A 517 -24.03 -11.94 -1.32
CA GLY A 517 -24.22 -12.50 0.02
C GLY A 517 -22.90 -12.66 0.77
N GLY A 518 -21.88 -13.17 0.07
CA GLY A 518 -20.50 -13.24 0.56
C GLY A 518 -19.72 -11.95 0.30
N ALA A 519 -19.54 -11.60 -0.98
CA ALA A 519 -18.72 -10.47 -1.40
C ALA A 519 -19.41 -9.59 -2.45
N ARG A 520 -19.16 -8.28 -2.38
CA ARG A 520 -19.46 -7.32 -3.46
C ARG A 520 -18.17 -6.70 -3.96
N LYS A 521 -17.92 -6.79 -5.27
CA LYS A 521 -16.71 -6.29 -5.95
C LYS A 521 -15.41 -6.88 -5.37
N GLY A 522 -14.27 -6.31 -5.77
CA GLY A 522 -12.94 -6.69 -5.30
C GLY A 522 -12.35 -7.86 -6.07
N THR A 523 -11.04 -8.05 -5.87
CA THR A 523 -10.29 -9.18 -6.40
C THR A 523 -10.13 -10.23 -5.30
N LEU A 524 -10.71 -11.41 -5.51
CA LEU A 524 -10.65 -12.54 -4.61
C LEU A 524 -9.64 -13.57 -5.15
N PHE A 525 -8.66 -13.94 -4.33
CA PHE A 525 -7.59 -14.88 -4.66
C PHE A 525 -7.56 -16.03 -3.66
N ARG A 526 -7.61 -17.29 -4.11
CA ARG A 526 -7.58 -18.47 -3.22
C ARG A 526 -8.59 -18.39 -2.06
N CYS A 527 -9.82 -17.96 -2.38
CA CYS A 527 -10.89 -17.79 -1.40
C CYS A 527 -11.91 -18.92 -1.49
N VAL A 528 -12.48 -19.29 -0.35
CA VAL A 528 -13.61 -20.21 -0.26
C VAL A 528 -14.86 -19.43 0.14
N LEU A 529 -15.84 -19.35 -0.78
CA LEU A 529 -17.13 -18.73 -0.53
C LEU A 529 -18.16 -19.83 -0.30
N LYS A 530 -18.62 -19.99 0.94
CA LYS A 530 -19.45 -21.12 1.35
C LYS A 530 -20.74 -20.71 2.06
N GLY A 531 -21.88 -21.13 1.52
CA GLY A 531 -23.16 -20.99 2.23
C GLY A 531 -23.61 -19.53 2.41
N ASN A 532 -23.23 -18.63 1.50
CA ASN A 532 -23.65 -17.23 1.56
C ASN A 532 -24.96 -17.01 0.80
N VAL A 533 -25.75 -16.04 1.24
CA VAL A 533 -27.13 -15.83 0.75
C VAL A 533 -27.37 -14.39 0.32
N ALA A 534 -27.74 -14.17 -0.94
CA ALA A 534 -28.35 -12.95 -1.45
C ALA A 534 -29.87 -13.14 -1.52
N VAL A 535 -30.64 -12.47 -0.65
CA VAL A 535 -32.04 -12.85 -0.39
C VAL A 535 -32.97 -12.57 -1.58
N THR A 536 -32.93 -11.35 -2.14
CA THR A 536 -33.90 -10.94 -3.17
C THR A 536 -33.30 -10.72 -4.56
N SER A 537 -31.97 -10.71 -4.70
CA SER A 537 -31.30 -10.38 -5.96
C SER A 537 -30.14 -11.36 -6.21
N HIS A 538 -28.96 -10.89 -6.59
CA HIS A 538 -27.99 -11.69 -7.35
C HIS A 538 -26.72 -12.02 -6.58
N GLY A 539 -25.98 -13.02 -7.04
CA GLY A 539 -24.61 -13.26 -6.57
C GLY A 539 -24.58 -13.71 -5.11
N GLY A 540 -25.08 -14.92 -4.82
CA GLY A 540 -25.12 -15.44 -3.46
C GLY A 540 -23.73 -15.49 -2.82
N GLY A 541 -22.75 -16.01 -3.56
CA GLY A 541 -21.33 -15.94 -3.21
C GLY A 541 -20.74 -14.56 -3.49
N SER A 542 -20.70 -14.15 -4.75
CA SER A 542 -20.07 -12.90 -5.19
C SER A 542 -20.91 -12.11 -6.20
N TYR A 543 -20.84 -10.78 -6.14
CA TYR A 543 -21.47 -9.87 -7.10
C TYR A 543 -20.45 -8.84 -7.59
N TYR A 544 -20.21 -8.76 -8.90
CA TYR A 544 -19.16 -7.94 -9.53
C TYR A 544 -17.71 -8.23 -9.10
N GLY A 545 -17.43 -9.42 -8.55
CA GLY A 545 -16.07 -9.78 -8.13
C GLY A 545 -15.17 -10.23 -9.29
N LYS A 546 -13.86 -10.12 -9.10
CA LYS A 546 -12.83 -10.79 -9.90
C LYS A 546 -12.27 -11.97 -9.10
N LEU A 547 -12.57 -13.20 -9.50
CA LEU A 547 -12.24 -14.41 -8.75
C LEU A 547 -11.11 -15.18 -9.43
N ARG A 548 -10.11 -15.58 -8.66
CA ARG A 548 -8.95 -16.35 -9.11
C ARG A 548 -8.68 -17.48 -8.13
N ASN A 549 -8.61 -18.72 -8.63
CA ASN A 549 -8.32 -19.91 -7.82
C ASN A 549 -9.31 -20.07 -6.64
N CYS A 550 -10.59 -19.74 -6.85
CA CYS A 550 -11.59 -19.71 -5.79
C CYS A 550 -12.54 -20.93 -5.84
N LEU A 551 -13.06 -21.31 -4.67
CA LEU A 551 -14.12 -22.30 -4.52
C LEU A 551 -15.41 -21.60 -4.07
N LEU A 552 -16.49 -21.79 -4.82
CA LEU A 552 -17.81 -21.27 -4.50
C LEU A 552 -18.76 -22.45 -4.32
N THR A 553 -19.17 -22.71 -3.08
CA THR A 553 -20.01 -23.86 -2.74
C THR A 553 -21.20 -23.54 -1.85
N GLY A 554 -22.37 -24.10 -2.19
CA GLY A 554 -23.58 -23.98 -1.36
C GLY A 554 -24.13 -22.56 -1.23
N ASN A 555 -23.75 -21.63 -2.10
CA ASN A 555 -24.24 -20.25 -2.05
C ASN A 555 -25.62 -20.13 -2.74
N SER A 556 -26.45 -19.18 -2.30
CA SER A 556 -27.80 -19.00 -2.82
C SER A 556 -28.14 -17.54 -3.15
N ALA A 557 -28.82 -17.34 -4.27
CA ALA A 557 -29.33 -16.04 -4.70
C ALA A 557 -30.83 -16.12 -5.02
N GLY A 558 -31.54 -15.03 -4.75
CA GLY A 558 -32.98 -14.88 -5.04
C GLY A 558 -33.32 -14.74 -6.53
N ASP A 559 -32.34 -14.45 -7.39
CA ASP A 559 -32.59 -14.24 -8.83
C ASP A 559 -31.50 -14.85 -9.75
N TYR A 560 -30.34 -14.20 -9.89
CA TYR A 560 -29.27 -14.63 -10.80
C TYR A 560 -28.01 -15.03 -10.03
N GLY A 561 -27.33 -16.10 -10.45
CA GLY A 561 -25.96 -16.37 -10.02
C GLY A 561 -25.86 -16.78 -8.55
N GLY A 562 -26.21 -18.01 -8.21
CA GLY A 562 -26.10 -18.51 -6.83
C GLY A 562 -24.66 -18.44 -6.31
N GLY A 563 -23.70 -18.87 -7.12
CA GLY A 563 -22.27 -18.70 -6.88
C GLY A 563 -21.84 -17.27 -7.17
N THR A 564 -21.99 -16.80 -8.40
CA THR A 564 -21.58 -15.44 -8.79
C THR A 564 -22.46 -14.77 -9.84
N ALA A 565 -22.52 -13.45 -9.84
CA ALA A 565 -23.17 -12.67 -10.90
C ALA A 565 -22.38 -11.41 -11.31
N TRP A 566 -22.33 -11.11 -12.61
CA TRP A 566 -21.51 -10.04 -13.24
C TRP A 566 -20.01 -10.10 -12.88
N ALA A 567 -19.48 -11.30 -12.74
CA ALA A 567 -18.11 -11.53 -12.30
C ALA A 567 -17.18 -11.96 -13.43
N GLU A 568 -15.89 -11.78 -13.17
CA GLU A 568 -14.79 -12.34 -13.94
C GLU A 568 -14.18 -13.47 -13.10
N ALA A 569 -14.11 -14.69 -13.64
CA ALA A 569 -13.61 -15.85 -12.91
C ALA A 569 -12.57 -16.64 -13.71
N TYR A 570 -11.42 -16.91 -13.08
CA TYR A 570 -10.33 -17.73 -13.61
C TYR A 570 -10.01 -18.86 -12.64
N ASN A 571 -9.86 -20.08 -13.17
CA ASN A 571 -9.45 -21.25 -12.38
C ASN A 571 -10.34 -21.43 -11.13
N CYS A 572 -11.67 -21.33 -11.28
CA CYS A 572 -12.61 -21.39 -10.16
C CYS A 572 -13.48 -22.63 -10.23
N THR A 573 -13.96 -23.10 -9.08
CA THR A 573 -14.91 -24.23 -8.99
C THR A 573 -16.22 -23.77 -8.35
N PHE A 574 -17.34 -23.94 -9.07
CA PHE A 574 -18.69 -23.58 -8.65
C PHE A 574 -19.54 -24.83 -8.53
N VAL A 575 -19.83 -25.24 -7.29
CA VAL A 575 -20.53 -26.50 -6.99
C VAL A 575 -21.66 -26.31 -5.98
N SER A 576 -22.80 -26.97 -6.18
CA SER A 576 -23.91 -26.96 -5.22
C SER A 576 -24.49 -25.58 -4.90
N ASN A 577 -24.31 -24.59 -5.78
CA ASN A 577 -24.92 -23.27 -5.62
C ASN A 577 -26.34 -23.25 -6.20
N SER A 578 -27.18 -22.31 -5.76
CA SER A 578 -28.61 -22.28 -6.11
C SER A 578 -29.10 -20.86 -6.43
N ALA A 579 -29.76 -20.71 -7.57
CA ALA A 579 -30.52 -19.52 -7.94
C ALA A 579 -31.61 -19.92 -8.94
N PRO A 580 -32.68 -19.11 -9.12
CA PRO A 580 -33.62 -19.31 -10.21
C PRO A 580 -32.95 -19.35 -11.58
N TYR A 581 -31.93 -18.50 -11.80
CA TYR A 581 -31.22 -18.40 -13.07
C TYR A 581 -29.70 -18.49 -12.87
N GLY A 582 -29.10 -19.60 -13.35
CA GLY A 582 -27.65 -19.81 -13.28
C GLY A 582 -27.17 -19.98 -11.84
N GLY A 583 -27.48 -21.11 -11.21
CA GLY A 583 -27.03 -21.45 -9.86
C GLY A 583 -25.52 -21.30 -9.67
N GLY A 584 -24.69 -21.68 -10.65
CA GLY A 584 -23.23 -21.45 -10.60
C GLY A 584 -22.84 -20.00 -10.88
N ALA A 585 -23.05 -19.54 -12.12
CA ALA A 585 -22.68 -18.19 -12.55
C ALA A 585 -23.73 -17.54 -13.47
N ALA A 586 -23.88 -16.22 -13.42
CA ALA A 586 -24.78 -15.50 -14.34
C ALA A 586 -24.21 -14.13 -14.78
N TYR A 587 -24.17 -13.89 -16.09
CA TYR A 587 -23.60 -12.69 -16.73
C TYR A 587 -22.12 -12.45 -16.32
N GLY A 588 -21.17 -12.49 -17.25
CA GLY A 588 -19.74 -12.32 -16.91
C GLY A 588 -18.79 -13.09 -17.81
N SER A 589 -17.53 -13.19 -17.38
CA SER A 589 -16.48 -13.91 -18.11
C SER A 589 -15.92 -15.04 -17.24
N VAL A 590 -15.86 -16.25 -17.78
CA VAL A 590 -15.49 -17.44 -17.02
C VAL A 590 -14.48 -18.27 -17.81
N TRP A 591 -13.31 -18.52 -17.23
CA TRP A 591 -12.16 -19.12 -17.89
C TRP A 591 -11.54 -20.21 -17.02
N ASN A 592 -11.18 -21.36 -17.59
CA ASN A 592 -10.56 -22.47 -16.85
C ASN A 592 -11.36 -22.93 -15.63
N CYS A 593 -12.70 -22.82 -15.66
CA CYS A 593 -13.52 -23.09 -14.48
C CYS A 593 -14.31 -24.40 -14.57
N ILE A 594 -14.67 -24.96 -13.42
CA ILE A 594 -15.65 -26.04 -13.30
C ILE A 594 -16.96 -25.47 -12.75
N LEU A 595 -18.07 -25.67 -13.45
CA LEU A 595 -19.42 -25.31 -13.01
C LEU A 595 -20.31 -26.55 -13.10
N TYR A 596 -20.54 -27.21 -11.96
CA TYR A 596 -21.27 -28.48 -11.95
C TYR A 596 -22.10 -28.68 -10.67
N TYR A 597 -23.15 -29.51 -10.76
CA TYR A 597 -24.04 -29.83 -9.63
C TYR A 597 -24.68 -28.58 -8.98
N ASN A 598 -24.93 -27.53 -9.74
CA ASN A 598 -25.68 -26.36 -9.28
C ASN A 598 -27.18 -26.54 -9.55
N THR A 599 -28.02 -25.89 -8.75
CA THR A 599 -29.49 -26.01 -8.84
C THR A 599 -30.06 -25.02 -9.87
N SER A 600 -31.15 -25.43 -10.54
CA SER A 600 -31.79 -24.79 -11.69
C SER A 600 -30.96 -24.84 -12.98
N TYR A 601 -29.75 -24.27 -13.00
CA TYR A 601 -28.80 -24.32 -14.13
C TYR A 601 -27.37 -24.08 -13.63
N ASN A 602 -26.33 -24.58 -14.31
CA ASN A 602 -24.95 -24.21 -13.94
C ASN A 602 -24.61 -22.76 -14.31
N TRP A 603 -25.23 -22.23 -15.36
CA TRP A 603 -25.01 -20.87 -15.80
C TRP A 603 -26.25 -20.23 -16.45
N HIS A 604 -26.28 -18.90 -16.55
CA HIS A 604 -27.33 -18.14 -17.25
C HIS A 604 -26.80 -16.83 -17.85
N GLY A 605 -27.47 -16.34 -18.89
CA GLY A 605 -27.17 -15.05 -19.53
C GLY A 605 -26.00 -15.10 -20.50
N SER A 606 -25.64 -13.95 -21.06
CA SER A 606 -24.57 -13.77 -22.06
C SER A 606 -23.16 -13.85 -21.46
N ALA A 607 -22.91 -14.86 -20.62
CA ALA A 607 -21.59 -15.13 -20.10
C ALA A 607 -20.70 -15.75 -21.18
N VAL A 608 -19.44 -15.33 -21.25
CA VAL A 608 -18.45 -15.86 -22.20
C VAL A 608 -17.60 -16.91 -21.49
N PHE A 609 -17.52 -18.11 -22.07
CA PHE A 609 -16.85 -19.26 -21.48
C PHE A 609 -15.72 -19.77 -22.38
N PHE A 610 -14.54 -19.95 -21.79
CA PHE A 610 -13.38 -20.56 -22.41
C PHE A 610 -12.78 -21.61 -21.48
N TYR A 611 -12.42 -22.77 -22.01
CA TYR A 611 -11.80 -23.86 -21.25
C TYR A 611 -12.56 -24.21 -19.95
N CYS A 612 -13.89 -24.26 -20.02
CA CYS A 612 -14.72 -24.56 -18.85
C CYS A 612 -15.36 -25.95 -18.95
N CYS A 613 -15.53 -26.59 -17.79
CA CYS A 613 -16.28 -27.84 -17.62
C CYS A 613 -17.69 -27.52 -17.08
N THR A 614 -18.73 -27.64 -17.90
CA THR A 614 -20.12 -27.32 -17.49
C THR A 614 -21.18 -27.93 -18.42
N THR A 615 -22.44 -27.92 -17.96
CA THR A 615 -23.64 -28.20 -18.76
C THR A 615 -24.72 -27.11 -18.57
N PRO A 616 -25.63 -26.85 -19.52
CA PRO A 616 -25.70 -27.43 -20.87
C PRO A 616 -24.50 -27.05 -21.74
N GLU A 617 -24.35 -27.75 -22.87
CA GLU A 617 -23.19 -27.64 -23.76
C GLU A 617 -22.91 -26.20 -24.21
N LEU A 618 -21.63 -25.85 -24.17
CA LEU A 618 -21.07 -24.60 -24.69
C LEU A 618 -20.24 -24.92 -25.93
N SER A 619 -19.88 -23.90 -26.71
CA SER A 619 -19.04 -24.07 -27.90
C SER A 619 -17.73 -24.81 -27.55
N ALA A 620 -17.57 -26.00 -28.12
CA ALA A 620 -16.33 -26.79 -28.01
C ALA A 620 -15.14 -26.09 -28.67
N ALA A 621 -15.36 -25.18 -29.64
CA ALA A 621 -14.31 -24.41 -30.29
C ALA A 621 -13.55 -23.48 -29.33
N ASN A 622 -14.11 -23.22 -28.15
CA ASN A 622 -13.51 -22.41 -27.08
C ASN A 622 -12.81 -23.29 -26.01
N GLY A 623 -12.60 -24.58 -26.26
CA GLY A 623 -11.99 -25.52 -25.32
C GLY A 623 -12.92 -25.99 -24.18
N ASN A 624 -14.22 -25.70 -24.25
CA ASN A 624 -15.17 -26.13 -23.22
C ASN A 624 -15.51 -27.63 -23.33
N ILE A 625 -15.74 -28.27 -22.19
CA ILE A 625 -16.11 -29.69 -22.08
C ILE A 625 -17.38 -29.88 -21.24
N THR A 626 -18.08 -31.00 -21.44
CA THR A 626 -19.37 -31.29 -20.78
C THR A 626 -19.36 -32.52 -19.89
N ASN A 627 -18.32 -33.36 -20.00
CA ASN A 627 -18.13 -34.52 -19.14
C ASN A 627 -18.03 -34.09 -17.68
N ALA A 628 -18.69 -34.84 -16.79
CA ALA A 628 -18.67 -34.52 -15.37
C ALA A 628 -17.22 -34.47 -14.83
N PRO A 629 -16.91 -33.52 -13.91
CA PRO A 629 -15.53 -33.24 -13.49
C PRO A 629 -14.88 -34.34 -12.65
N GLN A 630 -15.62 -35.38 -12.23
CA GLN A 630 -15.12 -36.47 -11.40
C GLN A 630 -14.33 -35.99 -10.17
N PHE A 631 -15.04 -35.39 -9.21
CA PHE A 631 -14.44 -34.98 -7.95
C PHE A 631 -14.10 -36.19 -7.08
N LEU A 632 -13.01 -36.07 -6.30
CA LEU A 632 -12.48 -37.11 -5.43
C LEU A 632 -13.49 -37.58 -4.37
N ASP A 633 -14.19 -36.64 -3.72
CA ASP A 633 -15.29 -36.97 -2.80
C ASP A 633 -16.32 -35.84 -2.72
N LEU A 634 -17.28 -35.88 -3.66
CA LEU A 634 -18.36 -34.91 -3.74
C LEU A 634 -19.24 -34.88 -2.48
N ALA A 635 -19.45 -36.02 -1.82
CA ALA A 635 -20.37 -36.14 -0.68
C ALA A 635 -19.83 -35.43 0.57
N ASN A 636 -18.51 -35.40 0.75
CA ASN A 636 -17.84 -34.72 1.86
C ASN A 636 -17.22 -33.37 1.45
N ALA A 637 -17.65 -32.79 0.32
CA ALA A 637 -17.19 -31.50 -0.20
C ALA A 637 -15.68 -31.43 -0.48
N ASN A 638 -15.07 -32.54 -0.90
CA ASN A 638 -13.72 -32.56 -1.45
C ASN A 638 -13.77 -32.50 -2.98
N TYR A 639 -13.58 -31.31 -3.51
CA TYR A 639 -13.72 -31.01 -4.95
C TYR A 639 -12.40 -31.07 -5.72
N ARG A 640 -11.35 -31.68 -5.16
CA ARG A 640 -10.15 -32.04 -5.93
C ARG A 640 -10.52 -33.06 -7.00
N LEU A 641 -9.78 -33.09 -8.10
CA LEU A 641 -10.03 -34.02 -9.21
C LEU A 641 -9.59 -35.45 -8.83
N SER A 642 -10.37 -36.45 -9.21
CA SER A 642 -9.95 -37.85 -9.10
C SER A 642 -9.02 -38.24 -10.25
N PRO A 643 -8.15 -39.26 -10.07
CA PRO A 643 -7.40 -39.83 -11.18
C PRO A 643 -8.32 -40.22 -12.35
N GLY A 644 -8.03 -39.73 -13.55
CA GLY A 644 -8.84 -39.94 -14.75
C GLY A 644 -9.94 -38.90 -15.02
N SER A 645 -10.01 -37.84 -14.21
CA SER A 645 -10.92 -36.72 -14.46
C SER A 645 -10.69 -36.12 -15.86
N PRO A 646 -11.76 -35.80 -16.62
CA PRO A 646 -11.63 -35.14 -17.91
C PRO A 646 -11.17 -33.68 -17.80
N CYS A 647 -11.07 -33.13 -16.58
CA CYS A 647 -10.64 -31.75 -16.35
C CYS A 647 -9.11 -31.61 -16.20
N ILE A 648 -8.39 -32.73 -16.06
CA ILE A 648 -6.94 -32.74 -15.90
C ILE A 648 -6.27 -32.32 -17.21
N ASP A 649 -5.35 -31.36 -17.14
CA ASP A 649 -4.56 -30.82 -18.27
C ASP A 649 -5.42 -30.29 -19.43
N ARG A 650 -6.60 -29.74 -19.13
CA ARG A 650 -7.55 -29.23 -20.16
C ARG A 650 -7.78 -27.73 -20.13
N GLY A 651 -7.18 -27.00 -19.19
CA GLY A 651 -7.25 -25.54 -19.15
C GLY A 651 -6.29 -24.89 -20.16
N ALA A 652 -6.33 -23.55 -20.22
CA ALA A 652 -5.37 -22.75 -20.95
C ALA A 652 -4.34 -22.14 -20.00
N ASN A 653 -3.05 -22.26 -20.34
CA ASN A 653 -1.90 -21.74 -19.57
C ASN A 653 -1.83 -20.19 -19.54
N THR A 654 -2.85 -19.57 -18.96
CA THR A 654 -3.02 -18.12 -18.82
C THR A 654 -3.49 -17.81 -17.40
N ASN A 655 -3.15 -16.62 -16.88
CA ASN A 655 -3.48 -16.24 -15.49
C ASN A 655 -3.01 -17.28 -14.45
N LEU A 656 -1.82 -17.83 -14.68
CA LEU A 656 -1.22 -18.86 -13.85
C LEU A 656 -0.75 -18.28 -12.52
N SER A 657 -1.15 -18.93 -11.46
CA SER A 657 -0.82 -18.62 -10.08
C SER A 657 -1.17 -19.83 -9.24
N ALA A 658 -0.56 -19.96 -8.06
CA ALA A 658 -0.77 -21.12 -7.20
C ALA A 658 -2.26 -21.38 -6.92
N ASP A 659 -2.65 -22.65 -6.94
CA ASP A 659 -4.03 -23.13 -6.79
C ASP A 659 -4.61 -22.85 -5.39
N LEU A 660 -5.83 -23.33 -5.12
CA LEU A 660 -6.49 -23.11 -3.83
C LEU A 660 -5.77 -23.75 -2.62
N ASP A 661 -4.91 -24.75 -2.83
CA ASP A 661 -4.04 -25.35 -1.82
C ASP A 661 -2.67 -24.69 -1.74
N GLY A 662 -2.36 -23.78 -2.66
CA GLY A 662 -1.07 -23.13 -2.79
C GLY A 662 -0.07 -23.92 -3.63
N ILE A 663 -0.51 -24.93 -4.37
CA ILE A 663 0.31 -25.71 -5.31
C ILE A 663 0.57 -24.88 -6.57
N ALA A 664 1.81 -24.88 -7.06
CA ALA A 664 2.21 -24.19 -8.28
C ALA A 664 1.46 -24.71 -9.53
N ARG A 665 1.39 -23.89 -10.59
CA ARG A 665 0.71 -24.23 -11.85
C ARG A 665 1.52 -23.72 -13.05
N PRO A 666 1.51 -24.42 -14.19
CA PRO A 666 0.82 -25.69 -14.45
C PRO A 666 1.70 -26.90 -14.15
N LEU A 667 1.13 -28.00 -13.66
CA LEU A 667 1.83 -29.28 -13.51
C LEU A 667 1.52 -30.24 -14.69
N ASP A 668 2.27 -31.33 -14.83
CA ASP A 668 1.97 -32.43 -15.75
C ASP A 668 1.01 -33.43 -15.08
N GLY A 669 -0.28 -33.06 -14.99
CA GLY A 669 -1.30 -33.82 -14.29
C GLY A 669 -1.60 -35.19 -14.93
N ASN A 670 -1.26 -35.37 -16.21
CA ASN A 670 -1.51 -36.60 -16.95
C ASN A 670 -0.24 -37.44 -17.24
N ASN A 671 0.94 -36.92 -16.91
CA ASN A 671 2.25 -37.55 -17.07
C ASN A 671 2.61 -37.86 -18.55
N ASP A 672 2.33 -36.91 -19.45
CA ASP A 672 2.70 -36.96 -20.88
C ASP A 672 3.93 -36.12 -21.25
N GLY A 673 4.54 -35.44 -20.26
CA GLY A 673 5.66 -34.53 -20.43
C GLY A 673 5.27 -33.10 -20.83
N THR A 674 3.98 -32.73 -20.76
CA THR A 674 3.49 -31.40 -21.10
C THR A 674 2.68 -30.76 -19.97
N ASN A 675 3.29 -29.81 -19.27
CA ASN A 675 2.63 -29.10 -18.18
C ASN A 675 1.47 -28.24 -18.69
N THR A 676 0.25 -28.59 -18.32
CA THR A 676 -0.98 -27.88 -18.73
C THR A 676 -1.90 -27.71 -17.54
N VAL A 677 -2.43 -26.51 -17.36
CA VAL A 677 -3.25 -26.21 -16.19
C VAL A 677 -4.56 -27.00 -16.17
N ASP A 678 -4.98 -27.45 -14.99
CA ASP A 678 -6.28 -28.07 -14.80
C ASP A 678 -7.43 -27.06 -14.85
N MET A 679 -8.59 -27.50 -15.35
CA MET A 679 -9.82 -26.74 -15.14
C MET A 679 -10.21 -26.78 -13.67
N GLY A 680 -10.59 -25.64 -13.09
CA GLY A 680 -11.10 -25.53 -11.74
C GLY A 680 -10.09 -24.91 -10.76
N GLY A 681 -10.41 -25.02 -9.46
CA GLY A 681 -9.68 -24.35 -8.39
C GLY A 681 -8.47 -25.11 -7.86
N TYR A 682 -8.33 -26.37 -8.23
CA TYR A 682 -7.25 -27.26 -7.79
C TYR A 682 -6.41 -27.71 -8.98
N GLU A 683 -5.12 -27.91 -8.75
CA GLU A 683 -4.21 -28.57 -9.69
C GLU A 683 -4.02 -30.02 -9.23
N PHE A 684 -4.12 -30.97 -10.16
CA PHE A 684 -3.94 -32.38 -9.91
C PHE A 684 -2.46 -32.73 -9.92
N ILE A 685 -2.02 -33.39 -8.87
CA ILE A 685 -0.63 -33.87 -8.75
C ILE A 685 -0.60 -35.33 -9.14
N HIS A 686 0.04 -35.65 -10.25
CA HIS A 686 0.29 -37.02 -10.66
C HIS A 686 1.46 -37.61 -9.86
N SER A 687 1.33 -38.84 -9.37
CA SER A 687 2.34 -39.43 -8.47
C SER A 687 3.68 -39.78 -9.12
N LEU A 688 3.76 -39.71 -10.45
CA LEU A 688 4.96 -40.05 -11.23
C LEU A 688 5.44 -38.90 -12.12
N ALA A 689 4.69 -37.80 -12.17
CA ALA A 689 5.07 -36.64 -12.97
C ALA A 689 6.22 -35.90 -12.29
N ASP A 690 7.05 -35.29 -13.13
CA ASP A 690 8.22 -34.50 -12.79
C ASP A 690 8.21 -33.33 -13.77
N SER A 691 7.62 -32.22 -13.32
CA SER A 691 7.20 -31.10 -14.14
C SER A 691 8.37 -30.22 -14.59
N ASP A 692 9.50 -30.23 -13.87
CA ASP A 692 10.72 -29.51 -14.26
C ASP A 692 11.88 -30.42 -14.72
N ALA A 693 11.67 -31.74 -14.64
CA ALA A 693 12.55 -32.79 -15.13
C ALA A 693 13.91 -32.84 -14.42
N ASP A 694 13.95 -32.53 -13.12
CA ASP A 694 15.16 -32.57 -12.31
C ASP A 694 15.43 -33.95 -11.67
N GLY A 695 14.51 -34.90 -11.82
CA GLY A 695 14.59 -36.25 -11.26
C GLY A 695 13.82 -36.43 -9.95
N LEU A 696 13.17 -35.41 -9.43
CA LEU A 696 12.30 -35.43 -8.26
C LEU A 696 10.85 -35.19 -8.68
N THR A 697 9.99 -36.19 -8.51
CA THR A 697 8.57 -36.06 -8.91
C THR A 697 7.85 -34.94 -8.14
N ASP A 698 6.91 -34.23 -8.78
CA ASP A 698 6.08 -33.17 -8.18
C ASP A 698 5.50 -33.56 -6.81
N SER A 699 5.04 -34.81 -6.70
CA SER A 699 4.46 -35.31 -5.45
C SER A 699 5.46 -35.42 -4.30
N ASN A 700 6.72 -35.75 -4.59
CA ASN A 700 7.78 -35.79 -3.59
C ASN A 700 8.21 -34.39 -3.20
N GLU A 701 8.33 -33.49 -4.17
CA GLU A 701 8.64 -32.08 -3.95
C GLU A 701 7.63 -31.44 -3.02
N ILE A 702 6.33 -31.54 -3.34
CA ILE A 702 5.27 -30.87 -2.57
C ILE A 702 5.07 -31.51 -1.20
N TYR A 703 5.03 -32.84 -1.11
CA TYR A 703 4.61 -33.52 0.12
C TYR A 703 5.75 -34.03 1.01
N SER A 704 6.98 -34.11 0.49
CA SER A 704 8.11 -34.69 1.23
C SER A 704 9.28 -33.73 1.41
N VAL A 705 9.62 -32.93 0.39
CA VAL A 705 10.87 -32.13 0.37
C VAL A 705 10.61 -30.65 0.65
N GLY A 706 9.52 -30.09 0.11
CA GLY A 706 9.15 -28.68 0.21
C GLY A 706 9.78 -27.78 -0.86
N THR A 707 10.08 -28.33 -2.04
CA THR A 707 10.63 -27.61 -3.22
C THR A 707 9.53 -27.12 -4.16
N ASP A 708 9.90 -26.26 -5.11
CA ASP A 708 9.00 -25.75 -6.15
C ASP A 708 9.03 -26.65 -7.38
N PRO A 709 7.93 -27.39 -7.70
CA PRO A 709 7.91 -28.40 -8.77
C PRO A 709 8.02 -27.86 -10.20
N LEU A 710 8.18 -26.55 -10.34
CA LEU A 710 8.40 -25.88 -11.62
C LEU A 710 9.82 -25.32 -11.74
N ARG A 711 10.69 -25.63 -10.78
CA ARG A 711 12.01 -25.05 -10.67
C ARG A 711 12.99 -26.08 -10.12
N SER A 712 13.79 -26.61 -11.04
CA SER A 712 14.79 -27.66 -10.82
C SER A 712 15.87 -27.38 -9.76
N ASP A 713 15.93 -26.16 -9.22
CA ASP A 713 16.91 -25.68 -8.22
C ASP A 713 16.18 -24.59 -7.42
N THR A 714 15.52 -25.00 -6.35
CA THR A 714 14.59 -24.17 -5.57
C THR A 714 15.30 -23.02 -4.86
N ASP A 715 16.48 -23.26 -4.29
CA ASP A 715 17.19 -22.26 -3.48
C ASP A 715 18.20 -21.40 -4.25
N GLY A 716 18.52 -21.80 -5.49
CA GLY A 716 19.31 -21.04 -6.45
C GLY A 716 20.81 -21.11 -6.24
N ASP A 717 21.32 -22.17 -5.59
CA ASP A 717 22.75 -22.36 -5.37
C ASP A 717 23.49 -23.07 -6.53
N GLY A 718 22.73 -23.57 -7.51
CA GLY A 718 23.23 -24.24 -8.70
C GLY A 718 23.29 -25.76 -8.60
N ALA A 719 22.93 -26.37 -7.46
CA ALA A 719 22.60 -27.78 -7.35
C ALA A 719 21.10 -27.98 -7.58
N GLY A 720 20.72 -29.02 -8.33
CA GLY A 720 19.31 -29.29 -8.57
C GLY A 720 18.65 -30.05 -7.42
N ASP A 721 17.35 -29.85 -7.19
CA ASP A 721 16.66 -30.39 -6.01
C ASP A 721 16.72 -31.93 -5.98
N GLY A 722 16.52 -32.57 -7.13
CA GLY A 722 16.69 -34.01 -7.32
C GLY A 722 18.12 -34.50 -7.04
N ASP A 723 19.14 -33.79 -7.53
CA ASP A 723 20.56 -34.12 -7.27
C ASP A 723 20.91 -33.99 -5.79
N GLU A 724 20.36 -32.99 -5.12
CA GLU A 724 20.56 -32.73 -3.71
C GLU A 724 19.92 -33.79 -2.81
N VAL A 725 18.67 -34.15 -3.07
CA VAL A 725 18.02 -35.28 -2.39
C VAL A 725 18.84 -36.56 -2.64
N PHE A 726 19.31 -36.75 -3.87
CA PHE A 726 20.18 -37.88 -4.20
C PHE A 726 21.49 -37.84 -3.43
N ALA A 727 22.06 -36.66 -3.15
CA ALA A 727 23.29 -36.47 -2.41
C ALA A 727 23.13 -36.41 -0.87
N ASP A 728 21.92 -36.59 -0.34
CA ASP A 728 21.56 -36.36 1.08
C ASP A 728 21.84 -34.91 1.55
N THR A 729 21.65 -33.92 0.67
CA THR A 729 21.70 -32.49 1.01
C THR A 729 20.28 -31.90 1.12
N ILE A 730 20.14 -30.57 1.28
CA ILE A 730 18.87 -29.93 1.65
C ILE A 730 18.50 -28.91 0.57
N PRO A 731 17.58 -29.25 -0.36
CA PRO A 731 17.22 -28.44 -1.54
C PRO A 731 16.66 -27.04 -1.29
N THR A 732 16.33 -26.73 -0.05
CA THR A 732 15.72 -25.46 0.35
C THR A 732 16.72 -24.57 1.12
N ASN A 733 18.00 -24.91 1.10
CA ASN A 733 19.04 -24.25 1.87
C ASN A 733 20.32 -24.15 1.05
N SER A 734 20.54 -22.97 0.46
CA SER A 734 21.67 -22.68 -0.44
C SER A 734 23.07 -22.79 0.19
N GLY A 735 23.14 -23.06 1.50
CA GLY A 735 24.38 -23.43 2.19
C GLY A 735 24.63 -24.94 2.28
N SER A 736 23.73 -25.77 1.76
CA SER A 736 23.68 -27.20 1.96
C SER A 736 23.63 -27.94 0.62
N TYR A 737 24.74 -27.93 -0.10
CA TYR A 737 24.90 -28.63 -1.38
C TYR A 737 26.15 -29.53 -1.39
N PHE A 738 26.20 -30.48 -2.31
CA PHE A 738 27.35 -31.35 -2.49
C PHE A 738 28.52 -30.59 -3.16
N HIS A 739 29.65 -30.50 -2.47
CA HIS A 739 30.84 -29.82 -3.00
C HIS A 739 32.16 -30.37 -2.48
N LEU A 740 33.22 -30.07 -3.22
CA LEU A 740 34.59 -30.30 -2.80
C LEU A 740 34.98 -29.27 -1.73
N THR A 741 35.45 -29.74 -0.58
CA THR A 741 35.90 -28.89 0.53
C THR A 741 37.41 -28.69 0.55
N GLY A 742 38.16 -29.48 -0.22
CA GLY A 742 39.60 -29.28 -0.35
C GLY A 742 40.28 -30.17 -1.38
N LEU A 743 41.33 -29.64 -1.99
CA LEU A 743 42.26 -30.36 -2.84
C LEU A 743 43.68 -30.19 -2.31
N ARG A 744 44.33 -31.28 -1.90
CA ARG A 744 45.69 -31.24 -1.34
C ARG A 744 46.64 -32.10 -2.16
N ARG A 745 47.71 -31.49 -2.66
CA ARG A 745 48.83 -32.18 -3.31
C ARG A 745 49.97 -32.39 -2.33
N THR A 746 50.46 -33.62 -2.25
CA THR A 746 51.75 -33.95 -1.64
C THR A 746 52.57 -34.79 -2.63
N ASN A 747 52.63 -36.12 -2.44
CA ASN A 747 53.14 -37.12 -3.40
C ASN A 747 51.99 -37.93 -4.05
N SER A 748 50.78 -37.37 -3.96
CA SER A 748 49.48 -37.88 -4.39
C SER A 748 48.50 -36.71 -4.32
N PHE A 749 47.31 -36.87 -4.90
CA PHE A 749 46.23 -35.90 -4.82
C PHE A 749 45.10 -36.42 -3.94
N ALA A 750 44.89 -35.78 -2.79
CA ALA A 750 43.74 -36.04 -1.92
C ALA A 750 42.62 -35.05 -2.27
N VAL A 751 41.46 -35.59 -2.67
CA VAL A 751 40.24 -34.84 -2.98
C VAL A 751 39.29 -35.02 -1.82
N THR A 752 38.95 -33.93 -1.14
CA THR A 752 38.11 -33.90 0.07
C THR A 752 36.78 -33.25 -0.24
N PHE A 753 35.69 -33.83 0.24
CA PHE A 753 34.33 -33.42 -0.07
C PHE A 753 33.36 -33.80 1.05
N VAL A 754 32.22 -33.13 1.11
CA VAL A 754 31.14 -33.45 2.04
C VAL A 754 30.55 -34.83 1.73
N CYS A 755 30.22 -35.62 2.74
CA CYS A 755 29.67 -36.97 2.53
C CYS A 755 28.69 -37.39 3.62
N THR A 756 27.88 -38.42 3.32
CA THR A 756 27.05 -39.13 4.30
C THR A 756 27.40 -40.62 4.29
N ASN A 757 27.12 -41.31 5.39
CA ASN A 757 27.35 -42.76 5.48
C ASN A 757 26.26 -43.61 4.81
N SER A 758 25.23 -42.98 4.24
CA SER A 758 24.15 -43.59 3.47
C SER A 758 24.40 -43.61 1.96
N ARG A 759 25.53 -43.06 1.50
CA ARG A 759 25.93 -43.02 0.09
C ARG A 759 27.30 -43.63 -0.14
N VAL A 760 27.57 -43.98 -1.39
CA VAL A 760 28.89 -44.39 -1.89
C VAL A 760 29.43 -43.34 -2.84
N TYR A 761 30.75 -43.21 -2.88
CA TYR A 761 31.44 -42.17 -3.64
C TYR A 761 32.52 -42.77 -4.54
N SER A 762 32.63 -42.21 -5.74
CA SER A 762 33.59 -42.62 -6.75
C SER A 762 34.40 -41.43 -7.22
N LEU A 763 35.73 -41.53 -7.18
CA LEU A 763 36.63 -40.49 -7.68
C LEU A 763 37.00 -40.77 -9.13
N GLN A 764 36.82 -39.77 -9.98
CA GLN A 764 37.23 -39.80 -11.38
C GLN A 764 38.25 -38.70 -11.66
N ALA A 765 39.19 -39.00 -12.55
CA ALA A 765 40.21 -38.08 -12.99
C ALA A 765 40.28 -37.99 -14.52
N ALA A 766 40.60 -36.80 -15.01
CA ALA A 766 40.85 -36.54 -16.43
C ALA A 766 42.08 -35.65 -16.61
N THR A 767 42.86 -35.87 -17.67
CA THR A 767 43.99 -34.99 -18.03
C THR A 767 43.54 -33.73 -18.76
N ASN A 768 42.32 -33.74 -19.32
CA ASN A 768 41.69 -32.60 -19.98
C ASN A 768 40.18 -32.67 -19.72
N MET A 769 39.56 -31.58 -19.25
CA MET A 769 38.12 -31.56 -18.98
C MET A 769 37.26 -31.52 -20.25
N VAL A 770 37.83 -31.09 -21.38
CA VAL A 770 37.09 -30.80 -22.61
C VAL A 770 36.82 -32.05 -23.45
N ASP A 771 37.67 -33.07 -23.36
CA ASP A 771 37.52 -34.31 -24.14
C ASP A 771 36.55 -35.32 -23.52
N GLY A 772 36.00 -35.02 -22.33
CA GLY A 772 35.00 -35.83 -21.63
C GLY A 772 35.49 -37.20 -21.14
N SER A 773 36.79 -37.50 -21.27
CA SER A 773 37.34 -38.83 -20.97
C SER A 773 37.72 -38.96 -19.49
N TRP A 774 36.72 -39.18 -18.65
CA TRP A 774 36.89 -39.38 -17.21
C TRP A 774 37.19 -40.85 -16.89
N LEU A 775 38.34 -41.11 -16.27
CA LEU A 775 38.74 -42.45 -15.81
C LEU A 775 38.53 -42.58 -14.31
N MET A 776 38.12 -43.77 -13.88
CA MET A 776 38.04 -44.10 -12.45
C MET A 776 39.43 -44.10 -11.83
N VAL A 777 39.57 -43.52 -10.65
CA VAL A 777 40.79 -43.60 -9.86
C VAL A 777 40.84 -44.98 -9.18
N ASP A 778 41.98 -45.68 -9.33
CA ASP A 778 42.17 -47.02 -8.78
C ASP A 778 41.93 -47.05 -7.26
N GLY A 779 41.07 -47.96 -6.81
CA GLY A 779 40.70 -48.11 -5.40
C GLY A 779 39.70 -47.07 -4.87
N ALA A 780 39.23 -46.13 -5.69
CA ALA A 780 38.29 -45.08 -5.32
C ALA A 780 36.95 -45.22 -6.06
N THR A 781 36.41 -46.44 -6.12
CA THR A 781 35.11 -46.75 -6.74
C THR A 781 34.13 -47.26 -5.69
N ASN A 782 32.94 -46.67 -5.62
CA ASN A 782 31.85 -47.02 -4.69
C ASN A 782 32.32 -47.16 -3.23
N VAL A 783 33.15 -46.22 -2.78
CA VAL A 783 33.66 -46.19 -1.41
C VAL A 783 32.56 -45.62 -0.50
N ALA A 784 32.19 -46.34 0.55
CA ALA A 784 31.19 -45.88 1.52
C ALA A 784 31.62 -44.55 2.17
N GLY A 785 30.67 -43.63 2.31
CA GLY A 785 30.93 -42.36 2.96
C GLY A 785 31.15 -42.45 4.46
N ASP A 786 31.86 -41.46 5.00
CA ASP A 786 32.20 -41.39 6.41
C ASP A 786 31.07 -40.76 7.25
N ILE A 787 30.94 -41.22 8.50
CA ILE A 787 29.98 -40.67 9.49
C ILE A 787 30.33 -39.21 9.86
N GLY A 788 31.59 -38.81 9.66
CA GLY A 788 32.10 -37.49 10.03
C GLY A 788 31.64 -36.32 9.15
N GLY A 789 30.81 -36.57 8.12
CA GLY A 789 30.28 -35.52 7.24
C GLY A 789 31.25 -35.04 6.16
N THR A 790 32.48 -35.54 6.14
CA THR A 790 33.50 -35.22 5.14
C THR A 790 34.43 -36.42 4.99
N MET A 791 34.80 -36.75 3.75
CA MET A 791 35.77 -37.81 3.46
C MET A 791 36.79 -37.36 2.41
N SER A 792 37.89 -38.10 2.28
CA SER A 792 38.90 -37.87 1.25
C SER A 792 39.20 -39.14 0.46
N LEU A 793 39.18 -39.04 -0.87
CA LEU A 793 39.67 -40.08 -1.78
C LEU A 793 41.00 -39.64 -2.39
N THR A 794 41.92 -40.60 -2.57
CA THR A 794 43.30 -40.30 -2.98
C THR A 794 43.61 -40.90 -4.35
N ASP A 795 44.08 -40.05 -5.27
CA ASP A 795 44.73 -40.47 -6.51
C ASP A 795 46.24 -40.55 -6.30
N THR A 796 46.80 -41.76 -6.41
CA THR A 796 48.24 -41.98 -6.24
C THR A 796 49.06 -41.55 -7.45
N VAL A 797 48.44 -41.17 -8.57
CA VAL A 797 49.15 -40.67 -9.75
C VAL A 797 49.40 -39.16 -9.63
N ASP A 798 50.66 -38.77 -9.41
CA ASP A 798 51.05 -37.37 -9.20
C ASP A 798 51.91 -36.76 -10.33
N SER A 799 52.22 -37.54 -11.36
CA SER A 799 53.19 -37.18 -12.42
C SER A 799 52.62 -36.29 -13.53
N VAL A 800 51.31 -36.08 -13.56
CA VAL A 800 50.61 -35.29 -14.59
C VAL A 800 49.53 -34.40 -13.98
N GLN A 801 49.25 -33.27 -14.64
CA GLN A 801 48.11 -32.43 -14.26
C GLN A 801 46.80 -33.19 -14.51
N ARG A 802 45.89 -33.14 -13.54
CA ARG A 802 44.59 -33.80 -13.59
C ARG A 802 43.51 -32.87 -13.07
N SER A 803 42.30 -33.06 -13.58
CA SER A 803 41.05 -32.53 -13.06
C SER A 803 40.29 -33.67 -12.40
N TYR A 804 39.53 -33.37 -11.35
CA TYR A 804 38.82 -34.36 -10.55
C TYR A 804 37.33 -34.05 -10.51
N ARG A 805 36.51 -35.11 -10.47
CA ARG A 805 35.11 -35.03 -10.07
C ARG A 805 34.76 -36.23 -9.20
N VAL A 806 33.78 -36.05 -8.34
CA VAL A 806 33.30 -37.09 -7.45
C VAL A 806 31.88 -37.43 -7.87
N GLY A 807 31.63 -38.71 -8.15
CA GLY A 807 30.29 -39.24 -8.34
C GLY A 807 29.72 -39.72 -7.03
N VAL A 808 28.44 -39.43 -6.79
CA VAL A 808 27.66 -39.96 -5.68
C VAL A 808 26.84 -41.15 -6.20
N GLY A 809 26.63 -42.16 -5.36
CA GLY A 809 25.81 -43.33 -5.69
C GLY A 809 25.12 -43.89 -4.45
N ILE A 810 24.15 -44.77 -4.68
CA ILE A 810 23.46 -45.51 -3.62
C ILE A 810 24.19 -46.85 -3.43
N PRO A 811 24.45 -47.30 -2.17
CA PRO A 811 25.16 -48.55 -1.87
C PRO A 811 24.56 -49.82 -2.48
#